data_AF-A0A0F5JGN0-F1
#
_entry.id   AF-A0A0F5JGN0-F1
#
_cell.length_a   1.000
_cell.length_b   1.000
_cell.length_c   1.000
_cell.angle_alpha   90.00
_cell.angle_beta   90.00
_cell.angle_gamma   90.00
#
_symmetry.space_group_name_H-M   'P 1'
#
loop_
_entity.id
_entity.type
_entity.pdbx_description
1 polymer ?
#
loop_
_entity_poly.entity_id
_entity_poly.type
_entity_poly.pdbx_seq_one_letter_code
_entity_poly.pdbx_strand_id
1 'polypeptide(L)'
;MLTFWVARASSVDVPNIFIKNFTVDDYKASCQNWGLSVASDGVLYVANNMGLLTFDGNTWKHYETPDKEAINGVTFLNDTIYTISEGSFGGWTRDNLGVMRYHKLNKIPAEVKFKEPPASIPFVLPDEILHAQPSVFMTIDDMYFIGTQNRGLYITSPDGTILRHLSTQDQSLPDNIVRAICIQDAQQIWVAFDNGLSQISFEPSLVRLGKRSEIGKLKNAFLRNDTLYIQTNTGYFKRTLKGGDSFQPLDISKELFYFPPQTIAYDTLQVNSIFNNPEALGNFADADQVYPIGNDLYWLCVKNEAGLFHNENGNGTLKCRLLLDNYNMNMVSRDRRMFPLSDSLHLISAMQGVLLVNIRDLIGSGLGAGTPLQISEIEYVDKHGEHNLPVNSEKITLPHNFQELSVYVGSTIFTPNHLISYMIEGVSSDWSPWQKDGEISFLQLPEGKYTLKIRKYVVRGPYMEIAIPITVRPPWYNTIWAWLAYIILTGIIAKFVLGYHLRNLRKEELARQEAERQAEKQKIQQMKSDMLEAELQNKNNELSLQTSALLKRNQAIQALLDELERQKETLGDRYPNKLYIRMKNLIEESLNDQADWLLFESHFNSAHQNFIERLRQQYSDITTGDLRICCLLRMNLSTKEIASLLNVSVRAIELRRYRLRKRLSLDGDTNLIDFLMNY
;
A
#
# COMPACT_ATOMS: atom_id res chain seq x y z
N MET A 1 -69.62 -17.80 65.16
CA MET A 1 -69.07 -18.47 63.97
C MET A 1 -68.36 -17.41 63.15
N LEU A 2 -67.03 -17.32 63.28
CA LEU A 2 -66.19 -16.49 62.42
C LEU A 2 -65.72 -17.38 61.28
N THR A 3 -66.24 -17.13 60.08
CA THR A 3 -65.79 -17.76 58.84
C THR A 3 -64.47 -17.11 58.41
N PHE A 4 -63.37 -17.83 58.64
CA PHE A 4 -62.09 -17.53 57.99
C PHE A 4 -62.24 -17.77 56.49
N TRP A 5 -62.20 -16.70 55.70
CA TRP A 5 -61.92 -16.80 54.28
C TRP A 5 -60.44 -17.16 54.12
N VAL A 6 -60.16 -18.45 53.92
CA VAL A 6 -58.88 -18.87 53.35
C VAL A 6 -58.91 -18.42 51.90
N ALA A 7 -58.29 -17.29 51.60
CA ALA A 7 -57.94 -16.96 50.23
C ALA A 7 -57.08 -18.12 49.72
N ARG A 8 -57.60 -18.90 48.76
CA ARG A 8 -56.76 -19.79 47.97
C ARG A 8 -55.78 -18.87 47.25
N ALA A 9 -54.52 -18.86 47.71
CA ALA A 9 -53.43 -18.34 46.90
C ALA A 9 -53.50 -19.08 45.56
N SER A 10 -53.73 -18.35 44.48
CA SER A 10 -53.48 -18.85 43.14
C SER A 10 -52.02 -19.27 43.11
N SER A 11 -51.76 -20.57 42.98
CA SER A 11 -50.39 -21.09 42.88
C SER A 11 -49.73 -20.46 41.67
N VAL A 12 -48.69 -19.67 41.87
CA VAL A 12 -47.84 -19.19 40.78
C VAL A 12 -47.23 -20.42 40.13
N ASP A 13 -47.48 -20.62 38.83
CA ASP A 13 -46.89 -21.72 38.09
C ASP A 13 -45.37 -21.54 38.00
N VAL A 14 -44.64 -22.65 38.11
CA VAL A 14 -43.18 -22.63 38.05
C VAL A 14 -42.74 -22.25 36.63
N PRO A 15 -42.00 -21.14 36.45
CA PRO A 15 -41.72 -20.64 35.12
C PRO A 15 -40.69 -21.50 34.39
N ASN A 16 -40.87 -21.64 33.07
CA ASN A 16 -39.81 -22.08 32.19
C ASN A 16 -38.74 -20.99 32.08
N ILE A 17 -37.46 -21.39 32.10
CA ILE A 17 -36.35 -20.44 32.09
C ILE A 17 -35.33 -20.83 31.02
N PHE A 18 -34.72 -19.81 30.42
CA PHE A 18 -33.53 -19.93 29.58
C PHE A 18 -32.42 -19.07 30.18
N ILE A 19 -31.23 -19.64 30.33
CA ILE A 19 -30.09 -18.97 30.97
C ILE A 19 -28.94 -18.93 29.97
N LYS A 20 -28.37 -17.74 29.77
CA LYS A 20 -27.14 -17.51 29.02
C LYS A 20 -26.08 -16.98 29.98
N ASN A 21 -24.99 -17.75 30.13
CA ASN A 21 -23.87 -17.38 30.99
C ASN A 21 -22.76 -16.72 30.16
N PHE A 22 -22.12 -15.71 30.74
CA PHE A 22 -20.99 -14.99 30.16
C PHE A 22 -19.79 -15.07 31.11
N THR A 23 -18.63 -15.42 30.57
CA THR A 23 -17.38 -15.61 31.32
C THR A 23 -16.35 -14.53 30.96
N VAL A 24 -15.20 -14.53 31.64
CA VAL A 24 -14.06 -13.66 31.32
C VAL A 24 -13.59 -13.78 29.87
N ASP A 25 -13.83 -14.92 29.23
CA ASP A 25 -13.50 -15.12 27.82
C ASP A 25 -14.43 -14.35 26.89
N ASP A 26 -15.66 -14.06 27.32
CA ASP A 26 -16.63 -13.30 26.52
C ASP A 26 -16.38 -11.80 26.60
N TYR A 27 -16.21 -11.26 27.82
CA TYR A 27 -16.10 -9.82 28.05
C TYR A 27 -14.67 -9.30 28.26
N LYS A 28 -13.67 -10.17 28.21
CA LYS A 28 -12.23 -9.85 28.24
C LYS A 28 -11.79 -8.92 29.38
N ALA A 29 -12.38 -9.09 30.56
CA ALA A 29 -12.06 -8.32 31.76
C ALA A 29 -11.98 -9.21 33.00
N SER A 30 -11.91 -8.60 34.20
CA SER A 30 -11.82 -9.35 35.47
C SER A 30 -13.08 -10.17 35.73
N CYS A 31 -12.95 -11.29 36.43
CA CYS A 31 -14.09 -12.17 36.73
C CYS A 31 -15.16 -11.56 37.64
N GLN A 32 -14.77 -10.59 38.49
CA GLN A 32 -15.61 -10.01 39.53
C GLN A 32 -16.45 -8.83 39.03
N ASN A 33 -17.77 -8.95 39.20
CA ASN A 33 -18.76 -7.97 38.76
C ASN A 33 -19.59 -7.49 39.95
N TRP A 34 -19.56 -6.19 40.23
CA TRP A 34 -20.10 -5.61 41.47
C TRP A 34 -21.51 -5.04 41.35
N GLY A 35 -21.88 -4.59 40.17
CA GLY A 35 -23.11 -3.83 39.95
C GLY A 35 -23.53 -3.87 38.49
N LEU A 36 -24.83 -3.68 38.27
CA LEU A 36 -25.46 -3.74 36.96
C LEU A 36 -26.41 -2.56 36.81
N SER A 37 -26.48 -2.00 35.60
CA SER A 37 -27.48 -1.02 35.23
C SER A 37 -27.79 -1.17 33.75
N VAL A 38 -29.07 -1.10 33.38
CA VAL A 38 -29.52 -1.17 31.99
C VAL A 38 -30.02 0.21 31.58
N ALA A 39 -29.58 0.72 30.43
CA ALA A 39 -30.10 1.95 29.87
C ALA A 39 -31.47 1.76 29.22
N SER A 40 -32.16 2.87 28.95
CA SER A 40 -33.46 2.86 28.28
C SER A 40 -33.43 2.36 26.85
N ASP A 41 -32.27 2.46 26.18
CA ASP A 41 -32.05 1.83 24.88
C ASP A 41 -31.84 0.32 24.99
N GLY A 42 -31.49 -0.17 26.18
CA GLY A 42 -31.25 -1.56 26.52
C GLY A 42 -29.76 -1.91 26.58
N VAL A 43 -28.80 -0.98 26.51
CA VAL A 43 -27.38 -1.30 26.76
C VAL A 43 -27.17 -1.67 28.23
N LEU A 44 -26.45 -2.77 28.48
CA LEU A 44 -26.05 -3.19 29.82
C LEU A 44 -24.72 -2.56 30.21
N TYR A 45 -24.68 -1.98 31.41
CA TYR A 45 -23.48 -1.48 32.07
C TYR A 45 -23.14 -2.34 33.27
N VAL A 46 -21.88 -2.75 33.38
CA VAL A 46 -21.38 -3.60 34.47
C VAL A 46 -20.20 -2.93 35.16
N ALA A 47 -20.28 -2.82 36.49
CA ALA A 47 -19.19 -2.41 37.35
C ALA A 47 -18.24 -3.59 37.55
N ASN A 48 -16.98 -3.45 37.16
CA ASN A 48 -15.99 -4.52 37.16
C ASN A 48 -14.67 -4.06 37.78
N ASN A 49 -13.85 -5.00 38.26
CA ASN A 49 -12.52 -4.69 38.82
C ASN A 49 -11.56 -4.04 37.82
N MET A 50 -11.74 -4.23 36.52
CA MET A 50 -10.91 -3.60 35.50
C MET A 50 -11.51 -2.29 34.97
N GLY A 51 -12.69 -1.87 35.42
CA GLY A 51 -13.35 -0.65 34.96
C GLY A 51 -14.83 -0.85 34.64
N LEU A 52 -15.31 -0.14 33.63
CA LEU A 52 -16.69 -0.21 33.16
C LEU A 52 -16.76 -1.22 32.01
N LEU A 53 -17.69 -2.18 32.08
CA LEU A 53 -18.06 -2.98 30.91
C LEU A 53 -19.37 -2.47 30.34
N THR A 54 -19.48 -2.52 29.02
CA THR A 54 -20.71 -2.25 28.28
C THR A 54 -21.03 -3.42 27.37
N PHE A 55 -22.31 -3.78 27.29
CA PHE A 55 -22.78 -4.83 26.38
C PHE A 55 -24.02 -4.34 25.64
N ASP A 56 -23.97 -4.36 24.31
CA ASP A 56 -25.02 -3.85 23.41
C ASP A 56 -25.86 -4.96 22.77
N GLY A 57 -25.75 -6.19 23.29
CA GLY A 57 -26.41 -7.40 22.77
C GLY A 57 -25.48 -8.29 21.95
N ASN A 58 -24.44 -7.70 21.40
CA ASN A 58 -23.54 -8.36 20.47
C ASN A 58 -22.10 -8.31 20.95
N THR A 59 -21.63 -7.13 21.34
CA THR A 59 -20.23 -6.88 21.64
C THR A 59 -20.08 -6.40 23.07
N TRP A 60 -19.13 -7.04 23.76
CA TRP A 60 -18.62 -6.55 25.04
C TRP A 60 -17.52 -5.54 24.79
N LYS A 61 -17.60 -4.38 25.43
CA LYS A 61 -16.51 -3.40 25.48
C LYS A 61 -16.14 -3.11 26.91
N HIS A 62 -14.86 -2.90 27.12
CA HIS A 62 -14.27 -2.58 28.40
C HIS A 62 -13.63 -1.20 28.32
N TYR A 63 -13.86 -0.39 29.37
CA TYR A 63 -13.32 0.96 29.48
C TYR A 63 -12.60 1.10 30.83
N GLU A 64 -11.31 1.40 30.78
CA GLU A 64 -10.50 1.67 31.97
C GLU A 64 -10.73 3.09 32.50
N THR A 65 -10.75 3.23 33.81
CA THR A 65 -10.64 4.54 34.46
C THR A 65 -9.20 5.08 34.31
N PRO A 66 -8.98 6.41 34.31
CA PRO A 66 -7.63 6.97 34.21
C PRO A 66 -6.66 6.46 35.28
N ASP A 67 -7.18 6.21 36.48
CA ASP A 67 -6.44 5.72 37.64
C ASP A 67 -6.39 4.17 37.71
N LYS A 68 -7.01 3.47 36.73
CA LYS A 68 -7.18 2.00 36.68
C LYS A 68 -7.79 1.40 37.96
N GLU A 69 -8.64 2.16 38.62
CA GLU A 69 -9.38 1.75 39.82
C GLU A 69 -10.53 0.81 39.47
N ALA A 70 -10.79 -0.15 40.37
CA ALA A 70 -11.96 -1.02 40.32
C ALA A 70 -13.26 -0.21 40.47
N ILE A 71 -14.28 -0.56 39.69
CA ILE A 71 -15.61 0.05 39.81
C ILE A 71 -16.50 -0.88 40.63
N ASN A 72 -17.01 -0.37 41.75
CA ASN A 72 -17.83 -1.11 42.70
C ASN A 72 -19.34 -0.85 42.55
N GLY A 73 -19.72 0.10 41.71
CA GLY A 73 -21.12 0.39 41.41
C GLY A 73 -21.27 1.19 40.13
N VAL A 74 -22.36 0.94 39.42
CA VAL A 74 -22.71 1.61 38.16
C VAL A 74 -24.19 1.92 38.13
N THR A 75 -24.57 3.06 37.55
CA THR A 75 -25.97 3.41 37.30
C THR A 75 -26.08 4.36 36.11
N PHE A 76 -27.04 4.11 35.23
CA PHE A 76 -27.32 4.96 34.07
C PHE A 76 -28.47 5.92 34.37
N LEU A 77 -28.25 7.22 34.15
CA LEU A 77 -29.28 8.25 34.32
C LEU A 77 -29.01 9.43 33.38
N ASN A 78 -30.02 9.85 32.61
CA ASN A 78 -29.98 11.01 31.72
C ASN A 78 -28.75 11.02 30.78
N ASP A 79 -28.56 9.94 30.01
CA ASP A 79 -27.44 9.74 29.06
C ASP A 79 -26.03 9.78 29.67
N THR A 80 -25.94 9.72 31.00
CA THR A 80 -24.68 9.68 31.74
C THR A 80 -24.61 8.39 32.55
N ILE A 81 -23.49 7.70 32.45
CA ILE A 81 -23.21 6.50 33.24
C ILE A 81 -22.42 6.97 34.46
N TYR A 82 -22.99 6.84 35.65
CA TYR A 82 -22.31 7.16 36.89
C TYR A 82 -21.64 5.91 37.44
N THR A 83 -20.40 6.06 37.89
CA THR A 83 -19.61 4.98 38.47
C THR A 83 -18.97 5.41 39.79
N ILE A 84 -18.86 4.45 40.72
CA ILE A 84 -18.23 4.66 42.03
C ILE A 84 -17.11 3.64 42.24
N SER A 85 -15.99 4.11 42.75
CA SER A 85 -14.81 3.33 43.13
C SER A 85 -14.48 3.55 44.61
N GLU A 86 -13.42 2.93 45.15
CA GLU A 86 -13.00 3.09 46.56
C GLU A 86 -12.50 4.52 46.84
N GLY A 87 -13.45 5.46 47.02
CA GLY A 87 -13.18 6.86 47.39
C GLY A 87 -13.26 7.87 46.25
N SER A 88 -13.61 7.45 45.04
CA SER A 88 -13.76 8.34 43.87
C SER A 88 -15.10 8.14 43.16
N PHE A 89 -15.56 9.21 42.49
CA PHE A 89 -16.78 9.21 41.68
C PHE A 89 -16.42 9.61 40.24
N GLY A 90 -17.09 8.99 39.28
CA GLY A 90 -16.91 9.28 37.87
C GLY A 90 -18.23 9.28 37.12
N GLY A 91 -18.23 10.02 36.02
CA GLY A 91 -19.28 9.96 35.01
C GLY A 91 -18.67 9.59 33.66
N TRP A 92 -19.42 8.84 32.86
CA TRP A 92 -19.06 8.52 31.49
C TRP A 92 -20.10 9.06 30.53
N THR A 93 -19.64 9.65 29.44
CA THR A 93 -20.47 10.19 28.36
C THR A 93 -19.87 9.79 27.01
N ARG A 94 -20.70 9.45 26.04
CA ARG A 94 -20.25 9.26 24.65
C ARG A 94 -20.04 10.61 23.97
N ASP A 95 -18.94 10.75 23.24
CA ASP A 95 -18.73 11.91 22.37
C ASP A 95 -19.37 11.74 20.97
N ASN A 96 -19.23 12.74 20.11
CA ASN A 96 -19.79 12.71 18.75
C ASN A 96 -19.17 11.64 17.83
N LEU A 97 -18.06 11.02 18.24
CA LEU A 97 -17.42 9.90 17.56
C LEU A 97 -17.90 8.54 18.12
N GLY A 98 -18.81 8.53 19.11
CA GLY A 98 -19.28 7.32 19.78
C GLY A 98 -18.37 6.84 20.91
N VAL A 99 -17.23 7.51 21.11
CA VAL A 99 -16.18 7.12 22.06
C VAL A 99 -16.61 7.46 23.48
N MET A 100 -16.47 6.49 24.39
CA MET A 100 -16.78 6.68 25.80
C MET A 100 -15.68 7.50 26.49
N ARG A 101 -16.05 8.61 27.14
CA ARG A 101 -15.11 9.47 27.87
C ARG A 101 -15.46 9.53 29.35
N TYR A 102 -14.44 9.34 30.19
CA TYR A 102 -14.52 9.46 31.63
C TYR A 102 -14.31 10.89 32.11
N HIS A 103 -15.12 11.34 33.06
CA HIS A 103 -15.00 12.62 33.76
C HIS A 103 -15.08 12.38 35.26
N LYS A 104 -14.05 12.81 36.01
CA LYS A 104 -14.03 12.69 37.48
C LYS A 104 -15.04 13.66 38.09
N LEU A 105 -15.83 13.18 39.06
CA LEU A 105 -16.85 13.95 39.75
C LEU A 105 -16.44 14.19 41.20
N ASN A 106 -16.66 15.42 41.69
CA ASN A 106 -16.42 15.74 43.11
C ASN A 106 -17.55 15.23 44.02
N LYS A 107 -18.77 15.11 43.48
CA LYS A 107 -19.96 14.66 44.20
C LYS A 107 -20.94 14.02 43.23
N ILE A 108 -21.58 12.94 43.68
CA ILE A 108 -22.69 12.30 42.95
C ILE A 108 -23.96 13.16 43.07
N PRO A 109 -24.70 13.42 41.98
CA PRO A 109 -26.00 14.08 42.03
C PRO A 109 -26.98 13.32 42.93
N ALA A 110 -27.84 14.03 43.68
CA ALA A 110 -28.73 13.41 44.67
C ALA A 110 -29.74 12.41 44.08
N GLU A 111 -30.04 12.53 42.79
CA GLU A 111 -30.96 11.67 42.04
C GLU A 111 -30.36 10.29 41.71
N VAL A 112 -29.02 10.19 41.70
CA VAL A 112 -28.29 9.00 41.27
C VAL A 112 -28.26 7.98 42.41
N LYS A 113 -28.80 6.78 42.14
CA LYS A 113 -28.80 5.64 43.07
C LYS A 113 -28.11 4.44 42.43
N PHE A 114 -27.15 3.86 43.15
CA PHE A 114 -26.37 2.70 42.70
C PHE A 114 -26.98 1.36 43.11
N LYS A 115 -27.86 1.37 44.11
CA LYS A 115 -28.62 0.21 44.54
C LYS A 115 -30.07 0.62 44.63
N GLU A 116 -30.94 -0.16 44.02
CA GLU A 116 -32.36 -0.03 44.30
C GLU A 116 -32.61 -0.32 45.80
N PRO A 117 -33.56 0.38 46.43
CA PRO A 117 -34.00 -0.02 47.75
C PRO A 117 -34.44 -1.50 47.68
N PRO A 118 -33.97 -2.36 48.61
CA PRO A 118 -34.30 -3.77 48.55
C PRO A 118 -35.81 -3.95 48.53
N ALA A 119 -36.30 -4.79 47.62
CA ALA A 119 -37.72 -5.10 47.53
C ALA A 119 -38.21 -5.59 48.89
N SER A 120 -39.31 -5.02 49.39
CA SER A 120 -39.91 -5.48 50.64
C SER A 120 -40.46 -6.88 50.42
N ILE A 121 -39.97 -7.85 51.18
CA ILE A 121 -40.46 -9.22 51.12
C ILE A 121 -41.69 -9.32 52.04
N PRO A 122 -42.89 -9.62 51.52
CA PRO A 122 -44.11 -9.65 52.33
C PRO A 122 -44.28 -10.93 53.17
N PHE A 123 -43.30 -11.84 53.12
CA PHE A 123 -43.31 -13.14 53.77
C PHE A 123 -42.04 -13.40 54.58
N VAL A 124 -42.09 -14.41 55.46
CA VAL A 124 -40.91 -14.88 56.19
C VAL A 124 -40.09 -15.77 55.26
N LEU A 125 -38.80 -15.46 55.13
CA LEU A 125 -37.89 -16.26 54.32
C LEU A 125 -37.82 -17.70 54.83
N PRO A 126 -37.95 -18.71 53.96
CA PRO A 126 -37.69 -20.10 54.31
C PRO A 126 -36.29 -20.28 54.91
N ASP A 127 -36.16 -21.21 55.86
CA ASP A 127 -34.88 -21.51 56.54
C ASP A 127 -33.75 -21.81 55.55
N GLU A 128 -34.08 -22.47 54.43
CA GLU A 128 -33.13 -22.77 53.37
C GLU A 128 -32.48 -21.50 52.79
N ILE A 129 -33.28 -20.46 52.53
CA ILE A 129 -32.80 -19.18 51.99
C ILE A 129 -32.06 -18.39 53.08
N LEU A 130 -32.53 -18.43 54.33
CA LEU A 130 -31.83 -17.78 55.45
C LEU A 130 -30.42 -18.34 55.64
N HIS A 131 -30.26 -19.66 55.60
CA HIS A 131 -28.95 -20.33 55.66
C HIS A 131 -28.04 -20.00 54.47
N ALA A 132 -28.62 -19.59 53.34
CA ALA A 132 -27.88 -19.17 52.16
C ALA A 132 -27.28 -17.75 52.27
N GLN A 133 -27.57 -17.00 53.34
CA GLN A 133 -27.13 -15.61 53.52
C GLN A 133 -27.61 -14.71 52.37
N PRO A 134 -28.92 -14.37 52.32
CA PRO A 134 -29.48 -13.61 51.23
C PRO A 134 -28.92 -12.17 51.22
N SER A 135 -28.52 -11.67 50.06
CA SER A 135 -27.81 -10.40 49.88
C SER A 135 -28.51 -9.42 48.95
N VAL A 136 -29.28 -9.91 47.98
CA VAL A 136 -29.93 -9.10 46.94
C VAL A 136 -31.38 -9.53 46.79
N PHE A 137 -32.29 -8.55 46.74
CA PHE A 137 -33.73 -8.78 46.64
C PHE A 137 -34.30 -7.97 45.48
N MET A 138 -34.97 -8.64 44.57
CA MET A 138 -35.61 -8.04 43.40
C MET A 138 -36.96 -8.71 43.16
N THR A 139 -37.89 -8.00 42.51
CA THR A 139 -39.23 -8.54 42.22
C THR A 139 -39.65 -8.17 40.80
N ILE A 140 -40.29 -9.12 40.11
CA ILE A 140 -41.00 -8.89 38.85
C ILE A 140 -42.37 -9.53 39.00
N ASP A 141 -43.42 -8.73 38.87
CA ASP A 141 -44.80 -9.16 39.09
C ASP A 141 -44.94 -9.95 40.43
N ASP A 142 -45.37 -11.21 40.36
CA ASP A 142 -45.56 -12.10 41.51
C ASP A 142 -44.33 -13.00 41.80
N MET A 143 -43.18 -12.72 41.20
CA MET A 143 -41.94 -13.49 41.42
C MET A 143 -40.90 -12.68 42.18
N TYR A 144 -40.38 -13.27 43.27
CA TYR A 144 -39.34 -12.70 44.10
C TYR A 144 -38.00 -13.41 43.86
N PHE A 145 -37.00 -12.64 43.45
CA PHE A 145 -35.64 -13.07 43.18
C PHE A 145 -34.74 -12.74 44.35
N ILE A 146 -34.11 -13.76 44.91
CA ILE A 146 -33.29 -13.66 46.11
C ILE A 146 -31.89 -14.18 45.79
N GLY A 147 -30.97 -13.25 45.56
CA GLY A 147 -29.56 -13.54 45.41
C GLY A 147 -28.92 -13.80 46.76
N THR A 148 -28.00 -14.76 46.81
CA THR A 148 -27.37 -15.22 48.05
C THR A 148 -25.85 -15.15 47.98
N GLN A 149 -25.18 -15.20 49.13
CA GLN A 149 -23.72 -15.14 49.19
C GLN A 149 -23.03 -16.48 48.95
N ASN A 150 -23.75 -17.61 48.99
CA ASN A 150 -23.11 -18.93 48.88
C ASN A 150 -23.93 -20.03 48.18
N ARG A 151 -25.20 -19.78 47.81
CA ARG A 151 -26.07 -20.80 47.19
C ARG A 151 -26.78 -20.30 45.93
N GLY A 152 -26.27 -19.27 45.26
CA GLY A 152 -26.81 -18.80 44.00
C GLY A 152 -28.11 -18.01 44.15
N LEU A 153 -29.09 -18.29 43.30
CA LEU A 153 -30.32 -17.52 43.15
C LEU A 153 -31.55 -18.36 43.46
N TYR A 154 -32.42 -17.84 44.33
CA TYR A 154 -33.74 -18.40 44.61
C TYR A 154 -34.83 -17.58 43.94
N ILE A 155 -35.82 -18.26 43.38
CA ILE A 155 -37.06 -17.67 42.84
C ILE A 155 -38.20 -18.18 43.70
N THR A 156 -38.98 -17.26 44.25
CA THR A 156 -40.07 -17.57 45.19
C THR A 156 -41.37 -16.90 44.77
N SER A 157 -42.50 -17.49 45.14
CA SER A 157 -43.83 -16.89 45.01
C SER A 157 -44.10 -15.91 46.17
N PRO A 158 -45.18 -15.11 46.11
CA PRO A 158 -45.47 -14.08 47.11
C PRO A 158 -45.80 -14.63 48.51
N ASP A 159 -46.04 -15.94 48.63
CA ASP A 159 -46.24 -16.65 49.90
C ASP A 159 -44.94 -17.26 50.47
N GLY A 160 -43.81 -17.11 49.77
CA GLY A 160 -42.51 -17.64 50.16
C GLY A 160 -42.22 -19.07 49.72
N THR A 161 -43.09 -19.69 48.92
CA THR A 161 -42.79 -21.02 48.34
C THR A 161 -41.64 -20.89 47.33
N ILE A 162 -40.64 -21.77 47.44
CA ILE A 162 -39.51 -21.82 46.49
C ILE A 162 -39.99 -22.44 45.18
N LEU A 163 -40.05 -21.62 44.13
CA LEU A 163 -40.41 -22.04 42.77
C LEU A 163 -39.21 -22.65 42.06
N ARG A 164 -38.03 -22.03 42.18
CA ARG A 164 -36.77 -22.51 41.59
C ARG A 164 -35.57 -22.14 42.45
N HIS A 165 -34.58 -23.01 42.43
CA HIS A 165 -33.24 -22.76 42.97
C HIS A 165 -32.24 -22.97 41.83
N LEU A 166 -31.42 -21.95 41.57
CA LEU A 166 -30.41 -21.94 40.50
C LEU A 166 -29.03 -21.78 41.13
N SER A 167 -28.10 -22.65 40.75
CA SER A 167 -26.77 -22.75 41.33
C SER A 167 -25.74 -23.30 40.34
N THR A 168 -24.50 -23.44 40.80
CA THR A 168 -23.48 -24.19 40.06
C THR A 168 -23.72 -25.71 40.10
N GLN A 169 -24.47 -26.22 41.09
CA GLN A 169 -24.68 -27.66 41.27
C GLN A 169 -25.59 -28.25 40.19
N ASP A 170 -26.63 -27.50 39.78
CA ASP A 170 -27.51 -27.87 38.67
C ASP A 170 -26.98 -27.40 37.31
N GLN A 171 -25.75 -26.85 37.28
CA GLN A 171 -25.08 -26.30 36.10
C GLN A 171 -25.86 -25.15 35.44
N SER A 172 -26.68 -24.44 36.21
CA SER A 172 -27.48 -23.33 35.70
C SER A 172 -26.71 -22.01 35.73
N LEU A 173 -26.00 -21.73 36.82
CA LEU A 173 -25.24 -20.50 37.04
C LEU A 173 -23.72 -20.75 36.99
N PRO A 174 -22.91 -19.73 36.63
CA PRO A 174 -21.47 -19.83 36.62
C PRO A 174 -20.86 -19.79 38.03
N ASP A 175 -21.56 -19.19 39.00
CA ASP A 175 -21.11 -19.01 40.38
C ASP A 175 -22.32 -18.94 41.34
N ASN A 176 -22.08 -19.14 42.64
CA ASN A 176 -23.09 -19.12 43.69
C ASN A 176 -23.11 -17.80 44.49
N ILE A 177 -22.16 -16.89 44.27
CA ILE A 177 -22.11 -15.60 44.96
C ILE A 177 -22.80 -14.54 44.10
N VAL A 178 -24.04 -14.18 44.44
CA VAL A 178 -24.80 -13.15 43.71
C VAL A 178 -24.50 -11.76 44.28
N ARG A 179 -23.94 -10.88 43.44
CA ARG A 179 -23.53 -9.50 43.78
C ARG A 179 -24.61 -8.48 43.47
N ALA A 180 -25.24 -8.61 42.30
CA ALA A 180 -26.29 -7.70 41.86
C ALA A 180 -27.28 -8.42 40.94
N ILE A 181 -28.52 -7.93 40.93
CA ILE A 181 -29.58 -8.32 39.99
C ILE A 181 -30.13 -7.04 39.38
N CYS A 182 -30.33 -7.01 38.06
CA CYS A 182 -30.92 -5.89 37.35
C CYS A 182 -32.05 -6.40 36.46
N ILE A 183 -33.18 -5.70 36.48
CA ILE A 183 -34.32 -5.98 35.61
C ILE A 183 -34.08 -5.28 34.29
N GLN A 184 -34.22 -6.03 33.20
CA GLN A 184 -34.24 -5.44 31.88
C GLN A 184 -35.69 -5.18 31.44
N ASP A 185 -36.56 -6.18 31.61
CA ASP A 185 -37.98 -6.11 31.30
C ASP A 185 -38.76 -7.18 32.10
N ALA A 186 -40.06 -7.33 31.84
CA ALA A 186 -40.94 -8.27 32.55
C ALA A 186 -40.56 -9.76 32.33
N GLN A 187 -39.76 -10.08 31.33
CA GLN A 187 -39.36 -11.44 30.98
C GLN A 187 -37.86 -11.69 31.11
N GLN A 188 -37.04 -10.67 31.45
CA GLN A 188 -35.60 -10.82 31.47
C GLN A 188 -34.91 -10.06 32.61
N ILE A 189 -33.97 -10.76 33.25
CA ILE A 189 -33.06 -10.19 34.25
C ILE A 189 -31.60 -10.48 33.91
N TRP A 190 -30.74 -9.63 34.43
CA TRP A 190 -29.30 -9.82 34.50
C TRP A 190 -28.86 -10.07 35.94
N VAL A 191 -27.92 -10.98 36.11
CA VAL A 191 -27.35 -11.37 37.40
C VAL A 191 -25.84 -11.29 37.32
N ALA A 192 -25.24 -10.56 38.26
CA ALA A 192 -23.79 -10.43 38.42
C ALA A 192 -23.29 -11.31 39.55
N PHE A 193 -22.17 -11.96 39.30
CA PHE A 193 -21.51 -12.84 40.25
C PHE A 193 -20.07 -12.42 40.53
N ASP A 194 -19.45 -13.07 41.52
CA ASP A 194 -18.01 -13.00 41.70
C ASP A 194 -17.24 -13.58 40.51
N ASN A 195 -17.80 -14.57 39.82
CA ASN A 195 -17.20 -15.14 38.62
C ASN A 195 -18.20 -15.21 37.47
N GLY A 196 -18.26 -14.13 36.69
CA GLY A 196 -19.08 -14.05 35.48
C GLY A 196 -20.45 -13.40 35.67
N LEU A 197 -21.27 -13.52 34.62
CA LEU A 197 -22.57 -12.87 34.48
C LEU A 197 -23.58 -13.88 33.90
N SER A 198 -24.85 -13.73 34.23
CA SER A 198 -25.92 -14.51 33.62
C SER A 198 -27.06 -13.61 33.19
N GLN A 199 -27.59 -13.89 32.01
CA GLN A 199 -28.88 -13.39 31.54
C GLN A 199 -29.90 -14.52 31.73
N ILE A 200 -31.01 -14.22 32.39
CA ILE A 200 -32.08 -15.18 32.67
C ILE A 200 -33.36 -14.66 32.03
N SER A 201 -33.94 -15.46 31.15
CA SER A 201 -35.22 -15.21 30.49
C SER A 201 -36.31 -16.14 31.03
N PHE A 202 -37.49 -15.59 31.28
CA PHE A 202 -38.69 -16.27 31.78
C PHE A 202 -39.69 -16.49 30.65
N GLU A 203 -40.34 -17.65 30.66
CA GLU A 203 -41.26 -18.11 29.61
C GLU A 203 -40.76 -17.82 28.19
N PRO A 204 -39.53 -18.24 27.85
CA PRO A 204 -38.98 -17.95 26.53
C PRO A 204 -39.77 -18.70 25.46
N SER A 205 -39.90 -18.10 24.27
CA SER A 205 -40.60 -18.72 23.14
C SER A 205 -40.00 -20.09 22.72
N LEU A 206 -38.77 -20.38 23.15
CA LEU A 206 -38.07 -21.65 22.95
C LEU A 206 -37.47 -22.16 24.28
N VAL A 207 -37.86 -23.36 24.70
CA VAL A 207 -37.43 -24.01 25.95
C VAL A 207 -36.83 -25.39 25.66
N ARG A 208 -35.73 -25.75 26.32
CA ARG A 208 -35.24 -27.14 26.29
C ARG A 208 -35.89 -27.95 27.42
N LEU A 209 -36.69 -28.96 27.05
CA LEU A 209 -37.40 -29.81 28.01
C LEU A 209 -36.57 -31.00 28.55
N GLY A 210 -35.50 -31.40 27.87
CA GLY A 210 -34.68 -32.53 28.34
C GLY A 210 -33.40 -32.65 27.55
N LYS A 211 -32.31 -33.07 28.19
CA LYS A 211 -31.01 -33.23 27.52
C LYS A 211 -31.01 -34.51 26.70
N ARG A 212 -30.36 -34.49 25.53
CA ARG A 212 -30.22 -35.69 24.68
C ARG A 212 -29.53 -36.86 25.40
N SER A 213 -28.64 -36.59 26.34
CA SER A 213 -27.97 -37.60 27.17
C SER A 213 -28.93 -38.34 28.12
N GLU A 214 -30.03 -37.71 28.51
CA GLU A 214 -30.99 -38.27 29.47
C GLU A 214 -32.07 -39.09 28.76
N ILE A 215 -32.62 -38.54 27.67
CA ILE A 215 -33.79 -39.11 27.00
C ILE A 215 -33.49 -39.69 25.62
N GLY A 216 -32.31 -39.49 25.04
CA GLY A 216 -31.98 -39.99 23.69
C GLY A 216 -32.56 -39.14 22.54
N LYS A 217 -32.53 -39.70 21.32
CA LYS A 217 -33.04 -39.08 20.08
C LYS A 217 -34.55 -39.23 20.00
N LEU A 218 -35.25 -38.10 19.88
CA LEU A 218 -36.70 -38.04 19.72
C LEU A 218 -37.16 -38.72 18.42
N LYS A 219 -38.15 -39.61 18.54
CA LYS A 219 -38.79 -40.34 17.43
C LYS A 219 -40.27 -39.98 17.26
N ASN A 220 -41.01 -39.79 18.34
CA ASN A 220 -42.42 -39.42 18.30
C ASN A 220 -42.79 -38.59 19.53
N ALA A 221 -43.82 -37.78 19.44
CA ALA A 221 -44.33 -37.00 20.57
C ALA A 221 -45.81 -36.69 20.40
N PHE A 222 -46.52 -36.59 21.52
CA PHE A 222 -47.84 -35.98 21.56
C PHE A 222 -48.16 -35.43 22.95
N LEU A 223 -49.09 -34.49 22.99
CA LEU A 223 -49.54 -33.84 24.22
C LEU A 223 -50.97 -34.31 24.55
N ARG A 224 -51.21 -34.72 25.79
CA ARG A 224 -52.55 -35.07 26.28
C ARG A 224 -52.71 -34.61 27.72
N ASN A 225 -53.75 -33.83 28.01
CA ASN A 225 -54.07 -33.34 29.36
C ASN A 225 -52.85 -32.72 30.07
N ASP A 226 -52.14 -31.79 29.38
CA ASP A 226 -50.94 -31.11 29.88
C ASP A 226 -49.72 -32.01 30.16
N THR A 227 -49.82 -33.31 29.83
CA THR A 227 -48.72 -34.27 29.89
C THR A 227 -48.20 -34.53 28.49
N LEU A 228 -46.94 -34.18 28.27
CA LEU A 228 -46.17 -34.50 27.08
C LEU A 228 -45.63 -35.93 27.19
N TYR A 229 -45.95 -36.74 26.18
CA TYR A 229 -45.41 -38.07 26.03
C TYR A 229 -44.48 -38.10 24.84
N ILE A 230 -43.28 -38.65 25.03
CA ILE A 230 -42.27 -38.78 23.99
C ILE A 230 -41.84 -40.23 23.83
N GLN A 231 -41.60 -40.60 22.59
CA GLN A 231 -40.90 -41.81 22.21
C GLN A 231 -39.52 -41.41 21.70
N THR A 232 -38.50 -42.11 22.16
CA THR A 232 -37.11 -41.87 21.79
C THR A 232 -36.46 -43.17 21.31
N ASN A 233 -35.18 -43.16 20.98
CA ASN A 233 -34.44 -44.38 20.69
C ASN A 233 -34.06 -45.19 21.95
N THR A 234 -34.15 -44.62 23.15
CA THR A 234 -33.81 -45.29 24.42
C THR A 234 -35.04 -45.80 25.16
N GLY A 235 -36.21 -45.23 24.89
CA GLY A 235 -37.46 -45.65 25.52
C GLY A 235 -38.56 -44.62 25.39
N TYR A 236 -39.53 -44.72 26.29
CA TYR A 236 -40.69 -43.85 26.36
C TYR A 236 -40.61 -43.02 27.63
N PHE A 237 -41.00 -41.75 27.53
CA PHE A 237 -40.98 -40.84 28.66
C PHE A 237 -42.24 -39.99 28.71
N LYS A 238 -42.60 -39.53 29.90
CA LYS A 238 -43.65 -38.55 30.14
C LYS A 238 -43.15 -37.39 30.97
N ARG A 239 -43.71 -36.21 30.75
CA ARG A 239 -43.38 -34.97 31.48
C ARG A 239 -44.55 -34.00 31.37
N THR A 240 -44.80 -33.21 32.40
CA THR A 240 -45.66 -32.02 32.36
C THR A 240 -44.95 -30.84 31.69
N LEU A 241 -45.72 -29.87 31.17
CA LEU A 241 -45.14 -28.68 30.51
C LEU A 241 -44.66 -27.60 31.49
N LYS A 242 -44.88 -27.78 32.80
CA LYS A 242 -44.43 -26.85 33.83
C LYS A 242 -42.90 -26.78 33.91
N GLY A 243 -42.40 -25.62 34.32
CA GLY A 243 -40.97 -25.40 34.56
C GLY A 243 -40.44 -26.27 35.68
N GLY A 244 -39.18 -26.69 35.58
CA GLY A 244 -38.50 -27.50 36.60
C GLY A 244 -38.78 -29.02 36.54
N ASP A 245 -39.84 -29.46 35.87
CA ASP A 245 -40.13 -30.88 35.73
C ASP A 245 -39.09 -31.61 34.87
N SER A 246 -38.90 -32.91 35.13
CA SER A 246 -37.99 -33.78 34.37
C SER A 246 -38.76 -34.92 33.70
N PHE A 247 -38.20 -35.43 32.59
CA PHE A 247 -38.79 -36.58 31.91
C PHE A 247 -38.69 -37.84 32.76
N GLN A 248 -39.83 -38.45 33.05
CA GLN A 248 -39.91 -39.73 33.77
C GLN A 248 -40.06 -40.88 32.78
N PRO A 249 -39.33 -41.99 32.95
CA PRO A 249 -39.47 -43.16 32.09
C PRO A 249 -40.87 -43.78 32.21
N LEU A 250 -41.43 -44.19 31.08
CA LEU A 250 -42.76 -44.77 30.97
C LEU A 250 -42.65 -46.28 30.72
N ASP A 251 -43.26 -47.07 31.61
CA ASP A 251 -43.38 -48.52 31.44
C ASP A 251 -44.64 -48.85 30.63
N ILE A 252 -44.47 -49.01 29.32
CA ILE A 252 -45.52 -49.32 28.34
C ILE A 252 -46.22 -50.66 28.63
N SER A 253 -45.60 -51.55 29.41
CA SER A 253 -46.21 -52.83 29.79
C SER A 253 -47.30 -52.68 30.85
N LYS A 254 -47.29 -51.57 31.60
CA LYS A 254 -48.20 -51.29 32.72
C LYS A 254 -49.24 -50.23 32.38
N GLU A 255 -48.91 -49.27 31.52
CA GLU A 255 -49.83 -48.23 31.08
C GLU A 255 -50.30 -48.53 29.65
N LEU A 256 -51.60 -48.81 29.46
CA LEU A 256 -52.18 -49.04 28.13
C LEU A 256 -52.10 -47.75 27.32
N PHE A 257 -51.07 -47.62 26.49
CA PHE A 257 -50.72 -46.37 25.84
C PHE A 257 -50.43 -46.56 24.36
N TYR A 258 -51.16 -45.84 23.50
CA TYR A 258 -50.99 -45.88 22.05
C TYR A 258 -50.55 -44.50 21.56
N PHE A 259 -49.37 -44.45 20.93
CA PHE A 259 -49.00 -43.26 20.17
C PHE A 259 -49.90 -43.20 18.94
N PRO A 260 -50.54 -42.05 18.66
CA PRO A 260 -51.27 -41.91 17.41
C PRO A 260 -50.32 -42.26 16.25
N PRO A 261 -50.80 -43.02 15.24
CA PRO A 261 -49.97 -43.36 14.10
C PRO A 261 -49.60 -42.05 13.41
N GLN A 262 -48.32 -41.87 13.08
CA GLN A 262 -47.88 -40.67 12.36
C GLN A 262 -48.53 -40.69 10.98
N THR A 263 -49.52 -39.83 10.77
CA THR A 263 -50.37 -39.81 9.57
C THR A 263 -49.67 -39.28 8.33
N ILE A 264 -48.47 -38.72 8.45
CA ILE A 264 -47.77 -38.05 7.36
C ILE A 264 -46.38 -38.66 7.22
N ALA A 265 -46.10 -39.26 6.07
CA ALA A 265 -44.74 -39.57 5.66
C ALA A 265 -44.02 -38.26 5.33
N TYR A 266 -43.49 -37.59 6.37
CA TYR A 266 -42.77 -36.32 6.24
C TYR A 266 -41.61 -36.41 5.23
N ASP A 267 -41.02 -37.59 5.08
CA ASP A 267 -39.86 -37.84 4.24
C ASP A 267 -40.13 -37.78 2.72
N THR A 268 -41.39 -37.64 2.27
CA THR A 268 -41.73 -37.62 0.82
C THR A 268 -42.16 -36.25 0.29
N LEU A 269 -42.39 -35.26 1.15
CA LEU A 269 -42.88 -33.94 0.72
C LEU A 269 -41.72 -33.06 0.21
N GLN A 270 -41.88 -32.53 -1.00
CA GLN A 270 -40.93 -31.63 -1.66
C GLN A 270 -41.53 -30.23 -1.76
N VAL A 271 -40.72 -29.18 -1.60
CA VAL A 271 -41.19 -27.78 -1.66
C VAL A 271 -41.99 -27.49 -2.92
N ASN A 272 -41.49 -27.91 -4.09
CA ASN A 272 -42.11 -27.69 -5.40
C ASN A 272 -43.46 -28.42 -5.58
N SER A 273 -43.82 -29.35 -4.70
CA SER A 273 -45.13 -30.01 -4.71
C SER A 273 -46.22 -29.23 -3.97
N ILE A 274 -45.82 -28.26 -3.14
CA ILE A 274 -46.69 -27.51 -2.23
C ILE A 274 -46.78 -26.05 -2.63
N PHE A 275 -45.66 -25.46 -3.07
CA PHE A 275 -45.55 -24.06 -3.44
C PHE A 275 -45.27 -23.91 -4.93
N ASN A 276 -46.06 -23.08 -5.59
CA ASN A 276 -45.97 -22.79 -7.03
C ASN A 276 -44.95 -21.69 -7.35
N ASN A 277 -44.60 -20.87 -6.36
CA ASN A 277 -43.64 -19.77 -6.51
C ASN A 277 -42.45 -19.92 -5.53
N PRO A 278 -41.37 -20.64 -5.92
CA PRO A 278 -40.21 -20.84 -5.08
C PRO A 278 -39.47 -19.54 -4.72
N GLU A 279 -39.49 -18.52 -5.60
CA GLU A 279 -38.80 -17.25 -5.34
C GLU A 279 -39.35 -16.54 -4.09
N ALA A 280 -40.66 -16.66 -3.83
CA ALA A 280 -41.29 -16.09 -2.64
C ALA A 280 -40.81 -16.73 -1.32
N LEU A 281 -40.24 -17.94 -1.38
CA LEU A 281 -39.69 -18.65 -0.23
C LEU A 281 -38.25 -18.22 0.09
N GLY A 282 -37.56 -17.54 -0.83
CA GLY A 282 -36.15 -17.17 -0.72
C GLY A 282 -35.27 -18.40 -0.46
N ASN A 283 -34.41 -18.33 0.56
CA ASN A 283 -33.52 -19.44 0.93
C ASN A 283 -34.25 -20.74 1.30
N PHE A 284 -35.55 -20.69 1.62
CA PHE A 284 -36.35 -21.87 1.95
C PHE A 284 -36.88 -22.61 0.72
N ALA A 285 -36.64 -22.11 -0.49
CA ALA A 285 -36.92 -22.84 -1.72
C ALA A 285 -36.14 -24.18 -1.77
N ASP A 286 -34.92 -24.19 -1.23
CA ASP A 286 -34.03 -25.35 -1.18
C ASP A 286 -34.14 -26.13 0.14
N ALA A 287 -35.32 -26.12 0.78
CA ALA A 287 -35.50 -26.80 2.07
C ALA A 287 -35.26 -28.31 1.98
N ASP A 288 -34.44 -28.82 2.90
CA ASP A 288 -34.10 -30.24 3.01
C ASP A 288 -35.31 -31.09 3.45
N GLN A 289 -36.22 -30.48 4.24
CA GLN A 289 -37.34 -31.14 4.91
C GLN A 289 -38.55 -30.21 5.01
N VAL A 290 -39.75 -30.80 4.88
CA VAL A 290 -41.03 -30.10 4.95
C VAL A 290 -41.97 -30.78 5.93
N TYR A 291 -42.46 -30.05 6.94
CA TYR A 291 -43.41 -30.57 7.93
C TYR A 291 -44.75 -29.84 7.82
N PRO A 292 -45.83 -30.48 7.36
CA PRO A 292 -47.18 -29.93 7.45
C PRO A 292 -47.67 -29.98 8.89
N ILE A 293 -48.28 -28.87 9.33
CA ILE A 293 -48.74 -28.64 10.70
C ILE A 293 -50.29 -28.66 10.77
N GLY A 294 -50.94 -28.48 9.62
CA GLY A 294 -52.39 -28.23 9.51
C GLY A 294 -52.69 -26.76 9.22
N ASN A 295 -53.93 -26.45 8.83
CA ASN A 295 -54.35 -25.09 8.44
C ASN A 295 -53.45 -24.44 7.38
N ASP A 296 -53.04 -25.22 6.37
CA ASP A 296 -52.14 -24.79 5.29
C ASP A 296 -50.80 -24.21 5.78
N LEU A 297 -50.36 -24.56 7.00
CA LEU A 297 -49.06 -24.18 7.55
C LEU A 297 -48.01 -25.30 7.39
N TYR A 298 -46.80 -24.88 7.03
CA TYR A 298 -45.66 -25.77 6.75
C TYR A 298 -44.38 -25.22 7.38
N TRP A 299 -43.67 -26.06 8.15
CA TRP A 299 -42.27 -25.78 8.50
C TRP A 299 -41.35 -26.23 7.38
N LEU A 300 -40.59 -25.31 6.82
CA LEU A 300 -39.52 -25.55 5.86
C LEU A 300 -38.18 -25.45 6.58
N CYS A 301 -37.35 -26.50 6.53
CA CYS A 301 -36.07 -26.52 7.23
C CYS A 301 -34.90 -26.49 6.24
N VAL A 302 -33.97 -25.56 6.46
CA VAL A 302 -32.73 -25.40 5.68
C VAL A 302 -31.57 -25.32 6.68
N LYS A 303 -30.57 -26.21 6.58
CA LYS A 303 -29.37 -26.16 7.43
C LYS A 303 -29.67 -26.11 8.94
N ASN A 304 -29.55 -24.99 9.65
CA ASN A 304 -29.90 -24.87 11.08
C ASN A 304 -31.07 -23.91 11.32
N GLU A 305 -31.80 -23.60 10.26
CA GLU A 305 -32.90 -22.65 10.23
C GLU A 305 -34.21 -23.35 9.83
N ALA A 306 -35.32 -22.95 10.46
CA ALA A 306 -36.66 -23.35 10.07
C ALA A 306 -37.54 -22.12 9.83
N GLY A 307 -38.31 -22.14 8.76
CA GLY A 307 -39.28 -21.10 8.42
C GLY A 307 -40.69 -21.67 8.42
N LEU A 308 -41.62 -21.01 9.11
CA LEU A 308 -43.03 -21.34 9.11
C LEU A 308 -43.71 -20.56 7.99
N PHE A 309 -44.27 -21.26 7.02
CA PHE A 309 -44.95 -20.69 5.87
C PHE A 309 -46.43 -21.04 5.90
N HIS A 310 -47.28 -20.07 5.57
CA HIS A 310 -48.68 -20.27 5.25
C HIS A 310 -48.84 -20.34 3.74
N ASN A 311 -49.49 -21.38 3.26
CA ASN A 311 -49.75 -21.62 1.85
C ASN A 311 -51.13 -21.10 1.47
N GLU A 312 -51.17 -20.02 0.68
CA GLU A 312 -52.41 -19.51 0.10
C GLU A 312 -52.39 -19.77 -1.41
N ASN A 313 -53.10 -20.81 -1.85
CA ASN A 313 -53.21 -21.21 -3.27
C ASN A 313 -51.86 -21.47 -3.97
N GLY A 314 -50.89 -22.05 -3.25
CA GLY A 314 -49.54 -22.31 -3.75
C GLY A 314 -48.57 -21.15 -3.56
N ASN A 315 -49.00 -20.00 -3.02
CA ASN A 315 -48.12 -18.90 -2.68
C ASN A 315 -47.76 -18.94 -1.19
N GLY A 316 -46.46 -19.04 -0.89
CA GLY A 316 -45.97 -19.15 0.49
C GLY A 316 -45.75 -17.79 1.13
N THR A 317 -46.40 -17.55 2.26
CA THR A 317 -46.15 -16.36 3.10
C THR A 317 -45.44 -16.76 4.38
N LEU A 318 -44.26 -16.18 4.62
CA LEU A 318 -43.49 -16.44 5.84
C LEU A 318 -44.19 -15.82 7.06
N LYS A 319 -44.51 -16.64 8.06
CA LYS A 319 -45.11 -16.20 9.33
C LYS A 319 -44.04 -15.96 10.40
N CYS A 320 -43.10 -16.88 10.56
CA CYS A 320 -41.95 -16.72 11.44
C CYS A 320 -40.77 -17.59 11.03
N ARG A 321 -39.58 -17.27 11.53
CA ARG A 321 -38.36 -18.04 11.38
C ARG A 321 -37.78 -18.41 12.74
N LEU A 322 -37.08 -19.53 12.77
CA LEU A 322 -36.37 -20.04 13.91
C LEU A 322 -34.97 -20.47 13.48
N LEU A 323 -33.97 -19.71 13.91
CA LEU A 323 -32.56 -20.05 13.74
C LEU A 323 -32.00 -20.52 15.08
N LEU A 324 -31.65 -21.81 15.17
CA LEU A 324 -31.20 -22.41 16.43
C LEU A 324 -29.80 -21.92 16.87
N ASP A 325 -29.00 -21.37 15.96
CA ASP A 325 -27.71 -20.75 16.27
C ASP A 325 -27.82 -19.62 17.30
N ASN A 326 -28.97 -18.90 17.32
CA ASN A 326 -29.27 -17.86 18.33
C ASN A 326 -29.27 -18.41 19.77
N TYR A 327 -29.59 -19.69 19.93
CA TYR A 327 -29.74 -20.35 21.23
C TYR A 327 -28.56 -21.28 21.56
N ASN A 328 -27.46 -21.23 20.79
CA ASN A 328 -26.36 -22.19 20.87
C ASN A 328 -26.81 -23.65 20.66
N MET A 329 -27.83 -23.84 19.82
CA MET A 329 -28.43 -25.15 19.55
C MET A 329 -28.32 -25.52 18.07
N ASN A 330 -28.33 -26.82 17.79
CA ASN A 330 -28.24 -27.35 16.44
C ASN A 330 -29.38 -28.32 16.19
N MET A 331 -30.00 -28.24 15.01
CA MET A 331 -30.92 -29.26 14.54
C MET A 331 -30.18 -30.59 14.38
N VAL A 332 -30.91 -31.70 14.53
CA VAL A 332 -30.31 -33.01 14.27
C VAL A 332 -29.96 -33.12 12.78
N SER A 333 -28.72 -33.50 12.48
CA SER A 333 -28.20 -33.56 11.11
C SER A 333 -28.88 -34.60 10.21
N ARG A 334 -29.44 -35.68 10.79
CA ARG A 334 -30.17 -36.74 10.09
C ARG A 334 -31.49 -37.04 10.80
N ASP A 335 -32.56 -37.21 10.04
CA ASP A 335 -33.94 -37.34 10.54
C ASP A 335 -34.29 -36.18 11.50
N ARG A 336 -34.24 -34.96 10.96
CA ARG A 336 -34.86 -33.80 11.61
C ARG A 336 -36.32 -34.17 11.86
N ARG A 337 -36.87 -33.81 13.02
CA ARG A 337 -38.27 -34.06 13.33
C ARG A 337 -38.87 -32.87 14.06
N MET A 338 -40.00 -32.41 13.55
CA MET A 338 -40.84 -31.40 14.20
C MET A 338 -42.22 -32.03 14.43
N PHE A 339 -42.73 -31.90 15.65
CA PHE A 339 -44.03 -32.45 16.03
C PHE A 339 -44.96 -31.32 16.47
N PRO A 340 -46.07 -31.08 15.75
CA PRO A 340 -47.09 -30.19 16.27
C PRO A 340 -47.77 -30.86 17.46
N LEU A 341 -47.79 -30.17 18.61
CA LEU A 341 -48.49 -30.61 19.81
C LEU A 341 -49.87 -29.95 19.93
N SER A 342 -49.97 -28.70 19.46
CA SER A 342 -51.21 -27.91 19.35
C SER A 342 -51.02 -26.83 18.27
N ASP A 343 -52.02 -25.97 18.08
CA ASP A 343 -51.95 -24.82 17.16
C ASP A 343 -50.78 -23.85 17.45
N SER A 344 -50.23 -23.88 18.66
CA SER A 344 -49.17 -22.95 19.10
C SER A 344 -47.91 -23.68 19.55
N LEU A 345 -48.03 -24.86 20.16
CA LEU A 345 -46.91 -25.58 20.75
C LEU A 345 -46.36 -26.63 19.80
N HIS A 346 -45.06 -26.56 19.56
CA HIS A 346 -44.35 -27.43 18.64
C HIS A 346 -43.11 -28.00 19.32
N LEU A 347 -42.80 -29.26 19.03
CA LEU A 347 -41.64 -29.94 19.57
C LEU A 347 -40.61 -30.15 18.47
N ILE A 348 -39.37 -29.74 18.71
CA ILE A 348 -38.26 -29.88 17.75
C ILE A 348 -37.19 -30.79 18.33
N SER A 349 -36.75 -31.75 17.52
CA SER A 349 -35.59 -32.59 17.82
C SER A 349 -34.30 -31.83 17.51
N ALA A 350 -33.47 -31.61 18.53
CA ALA A 350 -32.17 -30.94 18.42
C ALA A 350 -31.02 -31.83 18.91
N MET A 351 -29.79 -31.47 18.56
CA MET A 351 -28.59 -32.17 19.05
C MET A 351 -28.46 -32.10 20.57
N GLN A 352 -28.91 -31.01 21.18
CA GLN A 352 -28.86 -30.75 22.62
C GLN A 352 -30.02 -31.41 23.38
N GLY A 353 -31.04 -31.90 22.69
CA GLY A 353 -32.19 -32.56 23.30
C GLY A 353 -33.51 -32.21 22.62
N VAL A 354 -34.56 -32.13 23.42
CA VAL A 354 -35.92 -31.85 22.96
C VAL A 354 -36.29 -30.41 23.26
N LEU A 355 -36.66 -29.66 22.22
CA LEU A 355 -37.03 -28.25 22.32
C LEU A 355 -38.54 -28.10 22.19
N LEU A 356 -39.15 -27.31 23.07
CA LEU A 356 -40.52 -26.84 22.97
C LEU A 356 -40.50 -25.42 22.41
N VAL A 357 -41.29 -25.16 21.39
CA VAL A 357 -41.44 -23.86 20.75
C VAL A 357 -42.89 -23.43 20.86
N ASN A 358 -43.12 -22.25 21.42
CA ASN A 358 -44.40 -21.58 21.36
C ASN A 358 -44.38 -20.59 20.18
N ILE A 359 -45.09 -20.93 19.11
CA ILE A 359 -45.15 -20.12 17.89
C ILE A 359 -45.92 -18.81 18.13
N ARG A 360 -46.96 -18.81 18.97
CA ARG A 360 -47.71 -17.59 19.27
C ARG A 360 -46.81 -16.58 19.97
N ASP A 361 -46.04 -17.03 20.96
CA ASP A 361 -45.09 -16.18 21.66
C ASP A 361 -43.94 -15.80 20.74
N LEU A 362 -43.46 -16.70 19.89
CA LEU A 362 -42.40 -16.38 18.92
C LEU A 362 -42.85 -15.28 17.94
N ILE A 363 -44.12 -15.30 17.50
CA ILE A 363 -44.71 -14.27 16.64
C ILE A 363 -45.04 -12.99 17.42
N GLY A 364 -45.55 -13.14 18.65
CA GLY A 364 -46.05 -12.05 19.51
C GLY A 364 -44.96 -11.29 20.27
N SER A 365 -43.90 -11.97 20.71
CA SER A 365 -42.66 -11.38 21.26
C SER A 365 -41.85 -10.65 20.19
N GLY A 366 -42.29 -10.69 18.93
CA GLY A 366 -41.85 -9.86 17.81
C GLY A 366 -42.03 -8.34 17.99
N LEU A 367 -42.24 -7.84 19.22
CA LEU A 367 -41.98 -6.44 19.58
C LEU A 367 -40.50 -6.03 19.37
N GLY A 368 -39.61 -6.98 19.08
CA GLY A 368 -38.29 -6.73 18.47
C GLY A 368 -38.33 -6.11 17.06
N ALA A 369 -39.51 -5.88 16.47
CA ALA A 369 -39.68 -5.02 15.29
C ALA A 369 -39.37 -3.52 15.57
N GLY A 370 -39.15 -3.14 16.84
CA GLY A 370 -38.93 -1.75 17.26
C GLY A 370 -37.49 -1.32 17.48
N THR A 371 -36.49 -2.22 17.56
CA THR A 371 -35.10 -1.80 17.77
C THR A 371 -34.29 -1.83 16.49
N PRO A 372 -34.00 -0.64 15.92
CA PRO A 372 -33.14 -0.59 14.76
C PRO A 372 -31.77 -1.15 15.13
N LEU A 373 -31.18 -1.85 14.17
CA LEU A 373 -29.75 -2.10 14.18
C LEU A 373 -29.05 -0.73 14.31
N GLN A 374 -28.03 -0.62 15.15
CA GLN A 374 -27.29 0.63 15.34
C GLN A 374 -25.81 0.36 15.27
N ILE A 375 -25.10 1.28 14.62
CA ILE A 375 -23.64 1.30 14.66
C ILE A 375 -23.28 1.96 15.97
N SER A 376 -22.43 1.32 16.77
CA SER A 376 -21.98 1.86 18.04
C SER A 376 -20.65 2.59 17.91
N GLU A 377 -19.77 2.14 17.02
CA GLU A 377 -18.44 2.71 16.80
C GLU A 377 -17.90 2.34 15.41
N ILE A 378 -17.10 3.23 14.83
CA ILE A 378 -16.41 3.00 13.55
C ILE A 378 -14.97 3.43 13.75
N GLU A 379 -14.03 2.54 13.50
CA GLU A 379 -12.60 2.81 13.66
C GLU A 379 -11.78 2.22 12.52
N TYR A 380 -10.67 2.87 12.18
CA TYR A 380 -9.70 2.30 11.26
C TYR A 380 -8.29 2.41 11.81
N VAL A 381 -7.47 1.41 11.49
CA VAL A 381 -6.06 1.37 11.87
C VAL A 381 -5.21 1.74 10.65
N ASP A 382 -4.27 2.65 10.84
CA ASP A 382 -3.21 2.92 9.88
C ASP A 382 -1.83 2.86 10.56
N LYS A 383 -0.77 3.12 9.79
CA LYS A 383 0.61 3.11 10.31
C LYS A 383 0.86 4.10 11.47
N HIS A 384 -0.03 5.06 11.71
CA HIS A 384 0.08 6.06 12.78
C HIS A 384 -0.79 5.70 13.99
N GLY A 385 -1.57 4.63 13.93
CA GLY A 385 -2.40 4.13 15.03
C GLY A 385 -3.88 3.98 14.65
N GLU A 386 -4.71 3.91 15.68
CA GLU A 386 -6.17 3.81 15.59
C GLU A 386 -6.81 5.20 15.43
N HIS A 387 -7.83 5.28 14.58
CA HIS A 387 -8.58 6.51 14.31
C HIS A 387 -10.08 6.23 14.35
N ASN A 388 -10.80 6.97 15.19
CA ASN A 388 -12.26 6.88 15.31
C ASN A 388 -12.97 7.80 14.32
N LEU A 389 -14.04 7.29 13.71
CA LEU A 389 -14.88 8.00 12.76
C LEU A 389 -16.26 8.31 13.37
N PRO A 390 -16.94 9.39 12.94
CA PRO A 390 -18.28 9.70 13.43
C PRO A 390 -19.29 8.59 13.09
N VAL A 391 -20.00 8.10 14.12
CA VAL A 391 -21.01 7.03 14.01
C VAL A 391 -22.18 7.42 13.10
N ASN A 392 -22.61 8.68 13.15
CA ASN A 392 -23.71 9.21 12.33
C ASN A 392 -23.25 9.68 10.94
N SER A 393 -22.14 9.15 10.43
CA SER A 393 -21.68 9.51 9.09
C SER A 393 -22.52 8.79 8.02
N GLU A 394 -23.09 9.56 7.08
CA GLU A 394 -23.78 8.99 5.90
C GLU A 394 -22.81 8.23 4.97
N LYS A 395 -21.50 8.36 5.20
CA LYS A 395 -20.45 7.69 4.42
C LYS A 395 -19.16 7.55 5.24
N ILE A 396 -18.49 6.43 5.04
CA ILE A 396 -17.15 6.16 5.58
C ILE A 396 -16.11 6.52 4.52
N THR A 397 -15.13 7.35 4.86
CA THR A 397 -14.03 7.71 3.94
C THR A 397 -12.71 7.26 4.52
N LEU A 398 -12.01 6.38 3.80
CA LEU A 398 -10.75 5.78 4.26
C LEU A 398 -9.56 6.27 3.41
N PRO A 399 -8.36 6.42 4.01
CA PRO A 399 -7.13 6.65 3.26
C PRO A 399 -6.69 5.36 2.54
N HIS A 400 -5.95 5.45 1.43
CA HIS A 400 -5.45 4.28 0.68
C HIS A 400 -4.64 3.28 1.54
N ASN A 401 -3.97 3.79 2.57
CA ASN A 401 -3.00 3.05 3.39
C ASN A 401 -3.56 2.59 4.73
N PHE A 402 -4.89 2.55 4.90
CA PHE A 402 -5.50 1.89 6.05
C PHE A 402 -5.16 0.39 6.01
N GLN A 403 -4.98 -0.22 7.18
CA GLN A 403 -4.66 -1.63 7.35
C GLN A 403 -5.93 -2.43 7.62
N GLU A 404 -6.77 -1.92 8.52
CA GLU A 404 -8.00 -2.56 8.97
C GLU A 404 -9.08 -1.50 9.22
N LEU A 405 -10.32 -1.84 8.88
CA LEU A 405 -11.51 -1.08 9.26
C LEU A 405 -12.37 -2.01 10.13
N SER A 406 -12.73 -1.53 11.32
CA SER A 406 -13.62 -2.21 12.24
C SER A 406 -14.90 -1.38 12.41
N VAL A 407 -16.04 -2.03 12.22
CA VAL A 407 -17.37 -1.44 12.40
C VAL A 407 -18.10 -2.26 13.46
N TYR A 408 -18.45 -1.61 14.57
CA TYR A 408 -19.17 -2.24 15.67
C TYR A 408 -20.66 -1.97 15.54
N VAL A 409 -21.44 -3.05 15.52
CA VAL A 409 -22.87 -3.00 15.32
C VAL A 409 -23.59 -3.79 16.39
N GLY A 410 -24.56 -3.14 17.02
CA GLY A 410 -25.33 -3.68 18.14
C GLY A 410 -26.83 -3.54 17.93
N SER A 411 -27.58 -4.21 18.79
CA SER A 411 -29.03 -4.26 18.77
C SER A 411 -29.51 -3.91 20.17
N THR A 412 -29.99 -2.69 20.33
CA THR A 412 -30.13 -2.04 21.63
C THR A 412 -31.12 -2.76 22.58
N ILE A 413 -32.16 -3.45 22.08
CA ILE A 413 -33.00 -4.35 22.90
C ILE A 413 -32.51 -5.79 22.78
N PHE A 414 -32.16 -6.39 23.91
CA PHE A 414 -31.71 -7.76 24.01
C PHE A 414 -32.84 -8.75 23.71
N THR A 415 -33.03 -9.05 22.43
CA THR A 415 -33.71 -10.28 22.03
C THR A 415 -32.72 -11.44 22.06
N PRO A 416 -33.15 -12.70 22.23
CA PRO A 416 -32.28 -13.87 22.05
C PRO A 416 -31.53 -13.86 20.70
N ASN A 417 -32.11 -13.17 19.71
CA ASN A 417 -31.60 -13.05 18.35
C ASN A 417 -30.73 -11.80 18.17
N HIS A 418 -29.43 -12.01 18.30
CA HIS A 418 -28.40 -10.98 18.10
C HIS A 418 -27.58 -11.27 16.84
N LEU A 419 -27.84 -12.37 16.11
CA LEU A 419 -27.01 -12.70 14.95
C LEU A 419 -27.08 -11.62 13.87
N ILE A 420 -25.90 -11.18 13.44
CA ILE A 420 -25.72 -10.25 12.33
C ILE A 420 -25.03 -10.95 11.18
N SER A 421 -25.20 -10.40 9.99
CA SER A 421 -24.55 -10.85 8.76
C SER A 421 -24.25 -9.62 7.94
N TYR A 422 -23.13 -9.60 7.23
CA TYR A 422 -22.71 -8.44 6.45
C TYR A 422 -22.27 -8.84 5.05
N MET A 423 -22.25 -7.87 4.15
CA MET A 423 -21.80 -8.01 2.78
C MET A 423 -21.18 -6.69 2.32
N ILE A 424 -20.08 -6.77 1.57
CA ILE A 424 -19.44 -5.61 0.99
C ILE A 424 -19.67 -5.65 -0.52
N GLU A 425 -20.61 -4.83 -0.99
CA GLU A 425 -20.86 -4.68 -2.42
C GLU A 425 -19.64 -4.06 -3.10
N GLY A 426 -19.18 -4.70 -4.17
CA GLY A 426 -17.92 -4.40 -4.85
C GLY A 426 -16.78 -5.36 -4.49
N VAL A 427 -16.94 -6.17 -3.45
CA VAL A 427 -16.00 -7.27 -3.10
C VAL A 427 -16.66 -8.64 -3.31
N SER A 428 -17.87 -8.83 -2.79
CA SER A 428 -18.63 -10.09 -2.85
C SER A 428 -20.12 -9.83 -3.08
N SER A 429 -20.80 -10.77 -3.74
CA SER A 429 -22.27 -10.82 -3.85
C SER A 429 -22.93 -11.62 -2.73
N ASP A 430 -22.15 -12.38 -1.97
CA ASP A 430 -22.66 -13.30 -0.96
C ASP A 430 -22.55 -12.67 0.43
N TRP A 431 -23.61 -12.85 1.21
CA TRP A 431 -23.64 -12.49 2.63
C TRP A 431 -22.69 -13.38 3.44
N SER A 432 -22.06 -12.79 4.45
CA SER A 432 -21.28 -13.53 5.44
C SER A 432 -22.17 -14.56 6.17
N PRO A 433 -21.59 -15.63 6.72
CA PRO A 433 -22.27 -16.45 7.73
C PRO A 433 -22.79 -15.58 8.87
N TRP A 434 -23.85 -16.06 9.54
CA TRP A 434 -24.37 -15.40 10.74
C TRP A 434 -23.31 -15.43 11.85
N GLN A 435 -22.99 -14.26 12.39
CA GLN A 435 -22.03 -14.09 13.48
C GLN A 435 -22.72 -13.50 14.71
N LYS A 436 -22.24 -13.89 15.90
CA LYS A 436 -22.72 -13.38 17.20
C LYS A 436 -22.05 -12.08 17.58
N ASP A 437 -20.78 -11.95 17.22
CA ASP A 437 -20.04 -10.73 17.47
C ASP A 437 -20.57 -9.60 16.61
N GLY A 438 -20.71 -8.43 17.21
CA GLY A 438 -21.09 -7.17 16.58
C GLY A 438 -19.94 -6.52 15.81
N GLU A 439 -18.72 -7.02 15.97
CA GLU A 439 -17.54 -6.54 15.25
C GLU A 439 -17.51 -7.07 13.82
N ILE A 440 -17.51 -6.15 12.86
CA ILE A 440 -17.26 -6.42 11.45
C ILE A 440 -15.92 -5.80 11.11
N SER A 441 -14.89 -6.64 10.99
CA SER A 441 -13.57 -6.22 10.57
C SER A 441 -13.20 -6.76 9.20
N PHE A 442 -12.47 -5.96 8.43
CA PHE A 442 -11.87 -6.41 7.20
C PHE A 442 -10.59 -5.66 6.90
N LEU A 443 -9.66 -6.41 6.32
CA LEU A 443 -8.36 -5.94 5.90
C LEU A 443 -8.47 -5.11 4.62
N GLN A 444 -7.49 -4.23 4.44
CA GLN A 444 -7.31 -3.30 3.32
C GLN A 444 -8.13 -3.59 2.05
N LEU A 445 -8.95 -2.61 1.66
CA LEU A 445 -9.69 -2.60 0.40
C LEU A 445 -8.95 -1.78 -0.66
N PRO A 446 -8.98 -2.20 -1.95
CA PRO A 446 -8.47 -1.39 -3.05
C PRO A 446 -9.13 0.00 -3.16
N GLU A 447 -8.53 0.90 -3.93
CA GLU A 447 -9.15 2.19 -4.22
C GLU A 447 -10.49 2.00 -4.95
N GLY A 448 -11.54 2.67 -4.47
CA GLY A 448 -12.86 2.43 -5.00
C GLY A 448 -14.00 2.91 -4.12
N LYS A 449 -15.21 2.65 -4.59
CA LYS A 449 -16.46 2.87 -3.88
C LYS A 449 -17.09 1.51 -3.59
N TYR A 450 -17.43 1.30 -2.33
CA TYR A 450 -18.04 0.07 -1.84
C TYR A 450 -19.29 0.43 -1.02
N THR A 451 -20.14 -0.55 -0.78
CA THR A 451 -21.27 -0.40 0.15
C THR A 451 -21.23 -1.53 1.15
N LEU A 452 -21.06 -1.21 2.42
CA LEU A 452 -21.20 -2.17 3.51
C LEU A 452 -22.69 -2.31 3.83
N LYS A 453 -23.25 -3.48 3.51
CA LYS A 453 -24.60 -3.88 3.89
C LYS A 453 -24.52 -4.77 5.11
N ILE A 454 -25.31 -4.47 6.13
CA ILE A 454 -25.35 -5.19 7.39
C ILE A 454 -26.79 -5.51 7.67
N ARG A 455 -27.08 -6.76 8.01
CA ARG A 455 -28.43 -7.20 8.34
C ARG A 455 -28.48 -7.91 9.68
N LYS A 456 -29.57 -7.71 10.39
CA LYS A 456 -29.89 -8.41 11.65
C LYS A 456 -30.89 -9.53 11.38
N TYR A 457 -30.69 -10.66 12.05
CA TYR A 457 -31.68 -11.72 12.09
C TYR A 457 -32.97 -11.25 12.79
N VAL A 458 -34.11 -11.46 12.16
CA VAL A 458 -35.44 -11.19 12.74
C VAL A 458 -36.33 -12.41 12.64
N VAL A 459 -37.16 -12.61 13.65
CA VAL A 459 -38.12 -13.72 13.71
C VAL A 459 -39.21 -13.57 12.65
N ARG A 460 -39.61 -12.34 12.33
CA ARG A 460 -40.73 -12.05 11.43
C ARG A 460 -40.40 -10.87 10.52
N GLY A 461 -40.88 -10.95 9.28
CA GLY A 461 -40.69 -9.88 8.29
C GLY A 461 -39.36 -9.99 7.53
N PRO A 462 -39.05 -8.99 6.68
CA PRO A 462 -37.76 -8.89 6.02
C PRO A 462 -36.65 -8.64 7.06
N TYR A 463 -35.41 -9.05 6.74
CA TYR A 463 -34.27 -8.69 7.57
C TYR A 463 -34.16 -7.18 7.71
N MET A 464 -33.78 -6.69 8.89
CA MET A 464 -33.47 -5.28 9.06
C MET A 464 -32.07 -5.05 8.50
N GLU A 465 -31.96 -4.15 7.52
CA GLU A 465 -30.70 -3.89 6.81
C GLU A 465 -30.27 -2.43 6.95
N ILE A 466 -28.97 -2.22 7.14
CA ILE A 466 -28.29 -0.92 7.06
C ILE A 466 -27.31 -0.99 5.89
N ALA A 467 -27.25 0.07 5.10
CA ALA A 467 -26.29 0.21 4.02
C ALA A 467 -25.45 1.48 4.21
N ILE A 468 -24.13 1.32 4.28
CA ILE A 468 -23.18 2.41 4.51
C ILE A 468 -22.21 2.48 3.32
N PRO A 469 -22.19 3.57 2.56
CA PRO A 469 -21.19 3.80 1.52
C PRO A 469 -19.79 3.94 2.11
N ILE A 470 -18.83 3.20 1.57
CA ILE A 470 -17.40 3.29 1.88
C ILE A 470 -16.66 3.83 0.65
N THR A 471 -15.82 4.83 0.84
CA THR A 471 -14.94 5.36 -0.22
C THR A 471 -13.48 5.28 0.22
N VAL A 472 -12.68 4.50 -0.50
CA VAL A 472 -11.22 4.41 -0.31
C VAL A 472 -10.55 5.39 -1.26
N ARG A 473 -9.84 6.38 -0.70
CA ARG A 473 -9.16 7.41 -1.50
C ARG A 473 -7.96 6.81 -2.26
N PRO A 474 -7.67 7.27 -3.49
CA PRO A 474 -6.47 6.87 -4.21
C PRO A 474 -5.20 7.38 -3.50
N PRO A 475 -4.05 6.73 -3.70
CA PRO A 475 -2.79 7.21 -3.16
C PRO A 475 -2.37 8.51 -3.86
N TRP A 476 -1.61 9.36 -3.16
CA TRP A 476 -1.24 10.70 -3.65
C TRP A 476 -0.53 10.67 -5.02
N TYR A 477 0.26 9.63 -5.30
CA TYR A 477 1.00 9.44 -6.55
C TYR A 477 0.12 9.00 -7.73
N ASN A 478 -1.13 8.62 -7.48
CA ASN A 478 -2.12 8.25 -8.50
C ASN A 478 -3.22 9.33 -8.65
N THR A 479 -2.94 10.56 -8.21
CA THR A 479 -3.86 11.69 -8.40
C THR A 479 -3.63 12.38 -9.74
N ILE A 480 -4.64 13.11 -10.23
CA ILE A 480 -4.53 13.94 -11.46
C ILE A 480 -3.33 14.90 -11.37
N TRP A 481 -3.09 15.47 -10.18
CA TRP A 481 -1.96 16.35 -9.92
C TRP A 481 -0.60 15.64 -10.02
N ALA A 482 -0.50 14.40 -9.55
CA ALA A 482 0.71 13.60 -9.72
C ALA A 482 0.98 13.28 -11.20
N TRP A 483 -0.05 12.92 -11.97
CA TRP A 483 0.07 12.72 -13.42
C TRP A 483 0.52 13.99 -14.14
N LEU A 484 -0.05 15.16 -13.80
CA LEU A 484 0.43 16.44 -14.33
C LEU A 484 1.90 16.69 -13.98
N ALA A 485 2.31 16.42 -12.75
CA ALA A 485 3.71 16.55 -12.34
C ALA A 485 4.64 15.58 -13.11
N TYR A 486 4.22 14.34 -13.36
CA TYR A 486 4.97 13.39 -14.18
C TYR A 486 5.11 13.85 -15.63
N ILE A 487 4.06 14.42 -16.22
CA ILE A 487 4.09 14.98 -17.58
C ILE A 487 5.06 16.17 -17.64
N ILE A 488 5.05 17.04 -16.63
CA ILE A 488 5.97 18.18 -16.56
C ILE A 488 7.42 17.68 -16.40
N LEU A 489 7.66 16.73 -15.49
CA LEU A 489 8.99 16.18 -15.25
C LEU A 489 9.56 15.49 -16.49
N THR A 490 8.75 14.68 -17.18
CA THR A 490 9.13 14.04 -18.45
C THR A 490 9.39 15.08 -19.54
N GLY A 491 8.60 16.15 -19.62
CA GLY A 491 8.85 17.29 -20.51
C GLY A 491 10.17 18.02 -20.22
N ILE A 492 10.52 18.22 -18.94
CA ILE A 492 11.80 18.82 -18.53
C ILE A 492 12.96 17.91 -18.90
N ILE A 493 12.86 16.61 -18.63
CA ILE A 493 13.89 15.62 -19.00
C ILE A 493 14.08 15.60 -20.51
N ALA A 494 12.98 15.54 -21.28
CA ALA A 494 13.03 15.56 -22.75
C ALA A 494 13.69 16.86 -23.26
N LYS A 495 13.34 18.03 -22.69
CA LYS A 495 13.98 19.30 -23.03
C LYS A 495 15.48 19.30 -22.73
N PHE A 496 15.90 18.73 -21.60
CA PHE A 496 17.32 18.62 -21.23
C PHE A 496 18.07 17.70 -22.19
N VAL A 497 17.50 16.54 -22.53
CA VAL A 497 18.07 15.57 -23.47
C VAL A 497 18.17 16.16 -24.87
N LEU A 498 17.11 16.79 -25.39
CA LEU A 498 17.15 17.50 -26.67
C LEU A 498 18.20 18.61 -26.66
N GLY A 499 18.23 19.41 -25.59
CA GLY A 499 19.20 20.50 -25.43
C GLY A 499 20.64 19.98 -25.40
N TYR A 500 20.89 18.85 -24.74
CA TYR A 500 22.18 18.19 -24.73
C TYR A 500 22.58 17.68 -26.13
N HIS A 501 21.69 16.96 -26.82
CA HIS A 501 21.94 16.48 -28.18
C HIS A 501 22.20 17.63 -29.17
N LEU A 502 21.39 18.69 -29.13
CA LEU A 502 21.57 19.88 -29.96
C LEU A 502 22.88 20.60 -29.66
N ARG A 503 23.30 20.67 -28.39
CA ARG A 503 24.60 21.22 -28.01
C ARG A 503 25.75 20.37 -28.55
N ASN A 504 25.61 19.04 -28.54
CA ASN A 504 26.64 18.15 -29.06
C ASN A 504 26.78 18.28 -30.58
N LEU A 505 25.66 18.31 -31.31
CA LEU A 505 25.64 18.56 -32.75
C LEU A 505 26.30 19.89 -33.13
N ARG A 506 25.98 20.97 -32.39
CA ARG A 506 26.59 22.28 -32.61
C ARG A 506 28.10 22.28 -32.36
N LYS A 507 28.59 21.50 -31.39
CA LYS A 507 30.04 21.36 -31.15
C LYS A 507 30.74 20.66 -32.30
N GLU A 508 30.15 19.59 -32.83
CA GLU A 508 30.68 18.88 -33.99
C GLU A 508 30.75 19.77 -35.23
N GLU A 509 29.70 20.58 -35.45
CA GLU A 509 29.62 21.49 -36.58
C GLU A 509 30.66 22.62 -36.49
N LEU A 510 30.88 23.18 -35.30
CA LEU A 510 31.90 24.20 -35.06
C LEU A 510 33.32 23.64 -35.28
N ALA A 511 33.59 22.43 -34.78
CA ALA A 511 34.89 21.77 -34.93
C ALA A 511 35.24 21.50 -36.41
N ARG A 512 34.25 21.14 -37.24
CA ARG A 512 34.44 20.97 -38.68
C ARG A 512 34.85 22.28 -39.38
N GLN A 513 34.17 23.37 -39.07
CA GLN A 513 34.48 24.68 -39.66
C GLN A 513 35.88 25.18 -39.29
N GLU A 514 36.34 24.91 -38.06
CA GLU A 514 37.68 25.28 -37.63
C GLU A 514 38.76 24.46 -38.34
N ALA A 515 38.52 23.16 -38.55
CA ALA A 515 39.43 22.27 -39.29
C ALA A 515 39.59 22.70 -40.76
N GLU A 516 38.50 23.07 -41.43
CA GLU A 516 38.53 23.55 -42.82
C GLU A 516 39.38 24.83 -42.98
N ARG A 517 39.21 25.82 -42.08
CA ARG A 517 40.00 27.06 -42.11
C ARG A 517 41.50 26.81 -41.86
N GLN A 518 41.85 25.81 -41.04
CA GLN A 518 43.26 25.47 -40.80
C GLN A 518 43.90 24.85 -42.05
N ALA A 519 43.19 23.96 -42.75
CA ALA A 519 43.66 23.35 -43.99
C ALA A 519 43.88 24.38 -45.11
N GLU A 520 43.01 25.38 -45.25
CA GLU A 520 43.18 26.45 -46.25
C GLU A 520 44.43 27.29 -46.01
N LYS A 521 44.71 27.65 -44.74
CA LYS A 521 45.92 28.42 -44.39
C LYS A 521 47.22 27.68 -44.73
N GLN A 522 47.27 26.37 -44.49
CA GLN A 522 48.44 25.55 -44.80
C GLN A 522 48.73 25.52 -46.30
N LYS A 523 47.71 25.38 -47.15
CA LYS A 523 47.87 25.40 -48.61
C LYS A 523 48.44 26.72 -49.12
N ILE A 524 47.95 27.85 -48.60
CA ILE A 524 48.42 29.19 -49.00
C ILE A 524 49.89 29.38 -48.64
N GLN A 525 50.30 28.90 -47.47
CA GLN A 525 51.68 29.06 -47.01
C GLN A 525 52.68 28.26 -47.85
N GLN A 526 52.29 27.05 -48.29
CA GLN A 526 53.12 26.22 -49.14
C GLN A 526 53.34 26.84 -50.52
N MET A 527 52.27 27.35 -51.17
CA MET A 527 52.38 27.99 -52.49
C MET A 527 53.31 29.22 -52.50
N LYS A 528 53.42 29.95 -51.38
CA LYS A 528 54.32 31.11 -51.30
C LYS A 528 55.81 30.73 -51.27
N SER A 529 56.15 29.58 -50.69
CA SER A 529 57.53 29.12 -50.59
C SER A 529 58.08 28.74 -51.96
N ASP A 530 57.31 27.97 -52.72
CA ASP A 530 57.71 27.45 -54.04
C ASP A 530 57.94 28.59 -55.05
N MET A 531 57.18 29.69 -54.94
CA MET A 531 57.33 30.86 -55.81
C MET A 531 58.65 31.61 -55.60
N LEU A 532 59.14 31.68 -54.37
CA LEU A 532 60.35 32.43 -54.02
C LEU A 532 61.62 31.75 -54.56
N GLU A 533 61.63 30.42 -54.57
CA GLU A 533 62.77 29.62 -55.01
C GLU A 533 62.99 29.71 -56.53
N ALA A 534 61.90 29.74 -57.30
CA ALA A 534 61.95 29.91 -58.75
C ALA A 534 62.54 31.26 -59.20
N GLU A 535 62.33 32.33 -58.42
CA GLU A 535 62.83 33.67 -58.74
C GLU A 535 64.37 33.77 -58.60
N LEU A 536 64.93 33.15 -57.55
CA LEU A 536 66.37 33.13 -57.32
C LEU A 536 67.12 32.38 -58.44
N GLN A 537 66.54 31.28 -58.92
CA GLN A 537 67.19 30.44 -59.92
C GLN A 537 67.28 31.13 -61.29
N ASN A 538 66.29 31.95 -61.66
CA ASN A 538 66.30 32.68 -62.93
C ASN A 538 67.41 33.73 -63.00
N LYS A 539 67.66 34.49 -61.91
CA LYS A 539 68.71 35.52 -61.90
C LYS A 539 70.12 34.96 -62.04
N ASN A 540 70.39 33.78 -61.47
CA ASN A 540 71.70 33.15 -61.53
C ASN A 540 72.04 32.66 -62.96
N ASN A 541 71.04 32.16 -63.68
CA ASN A 541 71.20 31.73 -65.06
C ASN A 541 71.54 32.90 -66.02
N GLU A 542 70.98 34.08 -65.77
CA GLU A 542 71.22 35.29 -66.58
C GLU A 542 72.68 35.76 -66.50
N LEU A 543 73.28 35.73 -65.30
CA LEU A 543 74.68 36.13 -65.05
C LEU A 543 75.68 35.18 -65.75
N SER A 544 75.41 33.88 -65.72
CA SER A 544 76.30 32.87 -66.31
C SER A 544 76.37 32.99 -67.84
N LEU A 545 75.26 33.34 -68.50
CA LEU A 545 75.21 33.49 -69.96
C LEU A 545 76.11 34.64 -70.44
N GLN A 546 76.05 35.81 -69.78
CA GLN A 546 76.84 36.97 -70.18
C GLN A 546 78.36 36.75 -69.99
N THR A 547 78.75 36.06 -68.92
CA THR A 547 80.16 35.74 -68.64
C THR A 547 80.76 34.81 -69.70
N SER A 548 79.99 33.84 -70.19
CA SER A 548 80.43 32.94 -71.27
C SER A 548 80.65 33.64 -72.61
N ALA A 549 79.85 34.68 -72.91
CA ALA A 549 79.96 35.45 -74.14
C ALA A 549 81.26 36.28 -74.18
N LEU A 550 81.63 36.90 -73.05
CA LEU A 550 82.88 37.64 -72.91
C LEU A 550 84.11 36.73 -73.08
N LEU A 551 84.09 35.53 -72.49
CA LEU A 551 85.18 34.55 -72.61
C LEU A 551 85.43 34.13 -74.07
N LYS A 552 84.36 33.84 -74.82
CA LYS A 552 84.47 33.45 -76.24
C LYS A 552 85.04 34.59 -77.09
N ARG A 553 84.64 35.84 -76.83
CA ARG A 553 85.19 37.01 -77.53
C ARG A 553 86.70 37.12 -77.33
N ASN A 554 87.19 37.03 -76.10
CA ASN A 554 88.61 37.18 -75.80
C ASN A 554 89.47 36.04 -76.37
N GLN A 555 88.96 34.79 -76.34
CA GLN A 555 89.65 33.66 -76.98
C GLN A 555 89.77 33.83 -78.50
N ALA A 556 88.73 34.35 -79.16
CA ALA A 556 88.77 34.59 -80.60
C ALA A 556 89.81 35.66 -80.98
N ILE A 557 89.95 36.71 -80.18
CA ILE A 557 90.93 37.77 -80.45
C ILE A 557 92.37 37.27 -80.23
N GLN A 558 92.61 36.44 -79.21
CA GLN A 558 93.91 35.78 -79.00
C GLN A 558 94.29 34.86 -80.17
N ALA A 559 93.34 34.07 -80.68
CA ALA A 559 93.59 33.23 -81.86
C ALA A 559 93.94 34.07 -83.11
N LEU A 560 93.37 35.27 -83.25
CA LEU A 560 93.72 36.20 -84.34
C LEU A 560 95.12 36.79 -84.17
N LEU A 561 95.56 37.06 -82.93
CA LEU A 561 96.93 37.50 -82.65
C LEU A 561 97.95 36.40 -82.98
N ASP A 562 97.69 35.16 -82.53
CA ASP A 562 98.58 34.02 -82.78
C ASP A 562 98.77 33.78 -84.29
N GLU A 563 97.68 33.84 -85.07
CA GLU A 563 97.75 33.68 -86.53
C GLU A 563 98.48 34.85 -87.21
N LEU A 564 98.31 36.09 -86.71
CA LEU A 564 99.08 37.25 -87.18
C LEU A 564 100.58 37.08 -86.93
N GLU A 565 100.95 36.53 -85.78
CA GLU A 565 102.34 36.27 -85.40
C GLU A 565 102.95 35.17 -86.27
N ARG A 566 102.16 34.14 -86.57
CA ARG A 566 102.52 33.04 -87.48
C ARG A 566 102.72 33.50 -88.93
N GLN A 567 101.86 34.41 -89.42
CA GLN A 567 102.04 35.02 -90.75
C GLN A 567 103.36 35.80 -90.84
N LYS A 568 103.73 36.52 -89.79
CA LYS A 568 105.03 37.22 -89.73
C LYS A 568 106.20 36.25 -89.75
N GLU A 569 106.16 35.19 -88.96
CA GLU A 569 107.22 34.16 -88.96
C GLU A 569 107.38 33.51 -90.33
N THR A 570 106.27 33.25 -91.04
CA THR A 570 106.28 32.56 -92.33
C THR A 570 106.78 33.45 -93.47
N LEU A 571 106.47 34.75 -93.46
CA LEU A 571 106.80 35.69 -94.54
C LEU A 571 108.12 36.46 -94.33
N GLY A 572 108.69 36.44 -93.13
CA GLY A 572 109.99 37.06 -92.81
C GLY A 572 110.08 38.54 -93.25
N ASP A 573 111.19 38.92 -93.86
CA ASP A 573 111.45 40.31 -94.31
C ASP A 573 110.52 40.81 -95.44
N ARG A 574 109.72 39.93 -96.06
CA ARG A 574 108.75 40.32 -97.09
C ARG A 574 107.46 40.90 -96.52
N TYR A 575 107.19 40.71 -95.23
CA TYR A 575 106.03 41.31 -94.58
C TYR A 575 106.37 42.74 -94.13
N PRO A 576 105.67 43.78 -94.60
CA PRO A 576 105.99 45.16 -94.23
C PRO A 576 105.84 45.37 -92.71
N ASN A 577 106.97 45.56 -92.02
CA ASN A 577 107.00 45.60 -90.55
C ASN A 577 106.09 46.70 -89.95
N LYS A 578 105.91 47.82 -90.67
CA LYS A 578 104.97 48.90 -90.30
C LYS A 578 103.51 48.44 -90.27
N LEU A 579 103.08 47.57 -91.19
CA LEU A 579 101.71 47.06 -91.25
C LEU A 579 101.45 46.02 -90.17
N TYR A 580 102.43 45.13 -89.91
CA TYR A 580 102.36 44.17 -88.81
C TYR A 580 102.23 44.87 -87.47
N ILE A 581 103.09 45.86 -87.18
CA ILE A 581 103.03 46.61 -85.92
C ILE A 581 101.69 47.34 -85.79
N ARG A 582 101.15 47.90 -86.89
CA ARG A 582 99.85 48.57 -86.86
C ARG A 582 98.68 47.60 -86.63
N MET A 583 98.65 46.44 -87.29
CA MET A 583 97.62 45.41 -87.07
C MET A 583 97.73 44.80 -85.68
N LYS A 584 98.95 44.50 -85.22
CA LYS A 584 99.20 44.01 -83.87
C LYS A 584 98.70 45.00 -82.82
N ASN A 585 99.03 46.28 -82.96
CA ASN A 585 98.56 47.33 -82.04
C ASN A 585 97.04 47.52 -82.08
N LEU A 586 96.39 47.47 -83.25
CA LEU A 586 94.92 47.58 -83.36
C LEU A 586 94.19 46.40 -82.71
N ILE A 587 94.74 45.19 -82.82
CA ILE A 587 94.19 43.99 -82.19
C ILE A 587 94.47 43.99 -80.68
N GLU A 588 95.65 44.45 -80.25
CA GLU A 588 95.99 44.63 -78.84
C GLU A 588 95.17 45.74 -78.15
N GLU A 589 94.83 46.84 -78.85
CA GLU A 589 93.89 47.85 -78.34
C GLU A 589 92.48 47.28 -78.11
N SER A 590 92.02 46.32 -78.94
CA SER A 590 90.72 45.64 -78.75
C SER A 590 90.69 44.67 -77.56
N LEU A 591 91.86 44.31 -77.03
CA LEU A 591 92.06 43.44 -75.86
C LEU A 591 92.21 44.21 -74.55
N ASN A 592 92.27 45.55 -74.60
CA ASN A 592 92.53 46.35 -73.42
C ASN A 592 91.37 47.31 -73.15
N ASP A 593 90.39 46.86 -72.36
CA ASP A 593 89.34 47.75 -71.89
C ASP A 593 89.08 47.63 -70.39
N GLN A 594 89.19 48.77 -69.72
CA GLN A 594 88.81 48.97 -68.32
C GLN A 594 87.27 48.98 -68.18
N ALA A 595 86.54 49.22 -69.29
CA ALA A 595 85.09 49.25 -69.36
C ALA A 595 84.44 47.85 -69.24
N ASP A 596 84.99 46.82 -69.89
CA ASP A 596 84.46 45.45 -69.83
C ASP A 596 84.48 44.88 -68.39
N TRP A 597 85.48 45.28 -67.59
CA TRP A 597 85.56 44.91 -66.18
C TRP A 597 84.54 45.65 -65.30
N LEU A 598 84.31 46.95 -65.53
CA LEU A 598 83.31 47.74 -64.80
C LEU A 598 81.90 47.18 -65.01
N LEU A 599 81.60 46.73 -66.23
CA LEU A 599 80.32 46.09 -66.57
C LEU A 599 80.17 44.75 -65.83
N PHE A 600 81.21 43.91 -65.85
CA PHE A 600 81.24 42.65 -65.10
C PHE A 600 81.04 42.86 -63.60
N GLU A 601 81.74 43.83 -63.00
CA GLU A 601 81.65 44.14 -61.57
C GLU A 601 80.25 44.60 -61.15
N SER A 602 79.56 45.37 -61.98
CA SER A 602 78.16 45.78 -61.79
C SER A 602 77.21 44.58 -61.80
N HIS A 603 77.32 43.72 -62.81
CA HIS A 603 76.46 42.54 -62.93
C HIS A 603 76.69 41.55 -61.78
N PHE A 604 77.95 41.33 -61.42
CA PHE A 604 78.32 40.44 -60.33
C PHE A 604 77.79 40.93 -58.97
N ASN A 605 77.92 42.23 -58.65
CA ASN A 605 77.39 42.80 -57.40
C ASN A 605 75.85 42.68 -57.31
N SER A 606 75.14 42.79 -58.43
CA SER A 606 73.68 42.66 -58.46
C SER A 606 73.19 41.24 -58.15
N ALA A 607 73.97 40.21 -58.50
CA ALA A 607 73.62 38.80 -58.33
C ALA A 607 74.16 38.18 -57.03
N HIS A 608 75.28 38.68 -56.52
CA HIS A 608 75.99 38.09 -55.38
C HIS A 608 76.07 39.01 -54.16
N GLN A 609 74.90 39.50 -53.71
CA GLN A 609 74.63 40.08 -52.37
C GLN A 609 75.83 40.76 -51.69
N ASN A 610 76.42 41.77 -52.32
CA ASN A 610 77.53 42.58 -51.80
C ASN A 610 78.79 41.80 -51.38
N PHE A 611 79.09 40.67 -52.03
CA PHE A 611 80.29 39.88 -51.81
C PHE A 611 81.59 40.70 -51.84
N ILE A 612 81.70 41.63 -52.80
CA ILE A 612 82.89 42.50 -52.96
C ILE A 612 83.06 43.43 -51.74
N GLU A 613 81.96 43.97 -51.22
CA GLU A 613 81.99 44.85 -50.04
C GLU A 613 82.36 44.08 -48.77
N ARG A 614 81.81 42.86 -48.59
CA ARG A 614 82.15 41.99 -47.45
C ARG A 614 83.63 41.62 -47.42
N LEU A 615 84.19 41.23 -48.56
CA LEU A 615 85.62 40.92 -48.71
C LEU A 615 86.52 42.13 -48.42
N ARG A 616 86.14 43.33 -48.92
CA ARG A 616 86.90 44.56 -48.69
C ARG A 616 86.85 45.02 -47.23
N GLN A 617 85.72 44.82 -46.55
CA GLN A 617 85.58 45.14 -45.12
C GLN A 617 86.43 44.23 -44.23
N GLN A 618 86.46 42.93 -44.53
CA GLN A 618 87.18 41.96 -43.70
C GLN A 618 88.69 41.92 -43.97
N TYR A 619 89.12 42.19 -45.22
CA TYR A 619 90.52 42.14 -45.62
C TYR A 619 90.97 43.46 -46.27
N SER A 620 91.49 44.39 -45.46
CA SER A 620 91.86 45.75 -45.91
C SER A 620 93.10 45.83 -46.80
N ASP A 621 93.94 44.78 -46.87
CA ASP A 621 95.17 44.72 -47.69
C ASP A 621 94.95 44.04 -49.07
N ILE A 622 93.70 43.71 -49.41
CA ILE A 622 93.36 43.11 -50.71
C ILE A 622 93.36 44.17 -51.81
N THR A 623 94.12 43.95 -52.88
CA THR A 623 94.18 44.90 -53.99
C THR A 623 92.97 44.76 -54.90
N THR A 624 92.68 45.79 -55.70
CA THR A 624 91.61 45.72 -56.72
C THR A 624 91.82 44.54 -57.67
N GLY A 625 93.08 44.25 -58.05
CA GLY A 625 93.43 43.12 -58.91
C GLY A 625 93.23 41.73 -58.28
N ASP A 626 93.33 41.66 -56.95
CA ASP A 626 93.06 40.44 -56.16
C ASP A 626 91.55 40.18 -56.07
N LEU A 627 90.74 41.23 -55.85
CA LEU A 627 89.28 41.14 -55.85
C LEU A 627 88.72 40.63 -57.18
N ARG A 628 89.31 41.07 -58.31
CA ARG A 628 88.92 40.57 -59.64
C ARG A 628 89.04 39.06 -59.74
N ILE A 629 90.16 38.52 -59.26
CA ILE A 629 90.43 37.09 -59.28
C ILE A 629 89.49 36.36 -58.33
N CYS A 630 89.16 36.91 -57.16
CA CYS A 630 88.18 36.33 -56.25
C CYS A 630 86.78 36.22 -56.87
N CYS A 631 86.29 37.26 -57.57
CA CYS A 631 85.00 37.21 -58.26
C CYS A 631 84.99 36.12 -59.34
N LEU A 632 86.04 36.06 -60.16
CA LEU A 632 86.14 35.05 -61.23
C LEU A 632 86.24 33.62 -60.68
N LEU A 633 86.95 33.42 -59.56
CA LEU A 633 87.03 32.14 -58.87
C LEU A 633 85.70 31.73 -58.24
N ARG A 634 84.93 32.68 -57.69
CA ARG A 634 83.55 32.44 -57.19
C ARG A 634 82.60 32.03 -58.32
N MET A 635 82.87 32.45 -59.56
CA MET A 635 82.11 31.97 -60.72
C MET A 635 82.58 30.60 -61.23
N ASN A 636 83.43 29.90 -60.47
CA ASN A 636 84.02 28.61 -60.81
C ASN A 636 84.88 28.60 -62.09
N LEU A 637 85.45 29.75 -62.47
CA LEU A 637 86.31 29.81 -63.65
C LEU A 637 87.67 29.15 -63.39
N SER A 638 88.15 28.41 -64.38
CA SER A 638 89.45 27.74 -64.30
C SER A 638 90.61 28.74 -64.40
N THR A 639 91.79 28.36 -63.91
CA THR A 639 93.00 29.20 -63.99
C THR A 639 93.34 29.60 -65.43
N LYS A 640 93.07 28.73 -66.41
CA LYS A 640 93.30 29.00 -67.84
C LYS A 640 92.32 30.04 -68.38
N GLU A 641 91.05 29.96 -68.00
CA GLU A 641 90.02 30.92 -68.40
C GLU A 641 90.27 32.29 -67.77
N ILE A 642 90.65 32.33 -66.50
CA ILE A 642 91.00 33.58 -65.80
C ILE A 642 92.22 34.24 -66.46
N ALA A 643 93.24 33.46 -66.83
CA ALA A 643 94.42 33.95 -67.52
C ALA A 643 94.07 34.55 -68.90
N SER A 644 93.19 33.89 -69.64
CA SER A 644 92.67 34.38 -70.92
C SER A 644 91.83 35.65 -70.75
N LEU A 645 90.99 35.72 -69.71
CA LEU A 645 90.10 36.86 -69.46
C LEU A 645 90.87 38.10 -69.00
N LEU A 646 91.93 37.92 -68.21
CA LEU A 646 92.77 39.01 -67.70
C LEU A 646 93.97 39.32 -68.60
N ASN A 647 94.10 38.66 -69.75
CA ASN A 647 95.19 38.80 -70.71
C ASN A 647 96.58 38.72 -70.06
N VAL A 648 96.80 37.70 -69.23
CA VAL A 648 98.07 37.45 -68.52
C VAL A 648 98.44 35.98 -68.61
N SER A 649 99.71 35.65 -68.41
CA SER A 649 100.14 34.25 -68.45
C SER A 649 99.48 33.41 -67.35
N VAL A 650 99.21 32.14 -67.64
CA VAL A 650 98.64 31.17 -66.66
C VAL A 650 99.48 31.16 -65.37
N ARG A 651 100.81 31.21 -65.51
CA ARG A 651 101.74 31.26 -64.38
C ARG A 651 101.60 32.53 -63.54
N ALA A 652 101.24 33.67 -64.13
CA ALA A 652 100.95 34.89 -63.39
C ALA A 652 99.68 34.76 -62.53
N ILE A 653 98.64 34.07 -63.02
CA ILE A 653 97.43 33.79 -62.23
C ILE A 653 97.71 32.80 -61.11
N GLU A 654 98.50 31.75 -61.35
CA GLU A 654 98.91 30.80 -60.30
C GLU A 654 99.65 31.49 -59.15
N LEU A 655 100.60 32.37 -59.49
CA LEU A 655 101.31 33.20 -58.51
C LEU A 655 100.37 34.13 -57.75
N ARG A 656 99.39 34.74 -58.42
CA ARG A 656 98.37 35.59 -57.77
C ARG A 656 97.44 34.78 -56.85
N ARG A 657 96.99 33.58 -57.26
CA ARG A 657 96.21 32.65 -56.40
C ARG A 657 96.96 32.25 -55.14
N TYR A 658 98.27 31.96 -55.27
CA TYR A 658 99.12 31.67 -54.12
C TYR A 658 99.23 32.86 -53.15
N ARG A 659 99.38 34.09 -53.67
CA ARG A 659 99.41 35.31 -52.86
C ARG A 659 98.06 35.59 -52.19
N LEU A 660 96.97 35.45 -52.92
CA LEU A 660 95.60 35.56 -52.41
C LEU A 660 95.36 34.60 -51.26
N ARG A 661 95.80 33.35 -51.39
CA ARG A 661 95.65 32.34 -50.34
C ARG A 661 96.41 32.72 -49.06
N LYS A 662 97.62 33.29 -49.20
CA LYS A 662 98.38 33.83 -48.05
C LYS A 662 97.72 35.06 -47.43
N ARG A 663 97.16 35.96 -48.24
CA ARG A 663 96.49 37.20 -47.79
C ARG A 663 95.15 36.93 -47.09
N LEU A 664 94.43 35.91 -47.52
CA LEU A 664 93.19 35.44 -46.91
C LEU A 664 93.42 34.52 -45.70
N SER A 665 94.68 34.30 -45.30
CA SER A 665 95.09 33.47 -44.15
C SER A 665 94.50 32.06 -44.17
N LEU A 666 94.46 31.42 -45.36
CA LEU A 666 93.89 30.08 -45.52
C LEU A 666 94.92 28.97 -45.22
N ASP A 667 94.53 28.00 -44.38
CA ASP A 667 95.35 26.86 -44.00
C ASP A 667 95.68 25.91 -45.18
N GLY A 668 96.73 25.11 -44.99
CA GLY A 668 97.30 24.12 -45.92
C GLY A 668 96.28 23.34 -46.76
N ASP A 669 95.17 22.92 -46.15
CA ASP A 669 94.23 21.98 -46.75
C ASP A 669 92.95 22.64 -47.31
N THR A 670 92.76 23.95 -47.12
CA THR A 670 91.52 24.62 -47.56
C THR A 670 91.60 25.03 -49.03
N ASN A 671 90.64 24.57 -49.84
CA ASN A 671 90.53 24.96 -51.23
C ASN A 671 90.02 26.40 -51.34
N LEU A 672 90.79 27.25 -52.04
CA LEU A 672 90.46 28.66 -52.24
C LEU A 672 89.11 28.87 -52.94
N ILE A 673 88.72 27.98 -53.86
CA ILE A 673 87.44 28.10 -54.59
C ILE A 673 86.27 27.77 -53.68
N ASP A 674 86.35 26.66 -52.93
CA ASP A 674 85.28 26.24 -52.01
C ASP A 674 85.05 27.26 -50.89
N PHE A 675 86.14 27.88 -50.38
CA PHE A 675 86.04 28.99 -49.45
C PHE A 675 85.29 30.18 -50.07
N LEU A 676 85.68 30.60 -51.29
CA LEU A 676 85.07 31.75 -51.95
C LEU A 676 83.63 31.48 -52.43
N MET A 677 83.22 30.23 -52.62
CA MET A 677 81.83 29.86 -52.94
C MET A 677 80.90 29.94 -51.72
N ASN A 678 81.40 29.56 -50.55
CA ASN A 678 80.63 29.49 -49.30
C ASN A 678 80.65 30.79 -48.47
N TYR A 679 81.46 31.78 -48.88
CA TYR A 679 81.55 33.12 -48.30
C TYR A 679 80.42 34.04 -48.78
#